data_AF-A0A925BN97-F1
#
_entry.id   AF-A0A925BN97-F1
#
_cell.length_a   1.000
_cell.length_b   1.000
_cell.length_c   1.000
_cell.angle_alpha   90.00
_cell.angle_beta   90.00
_cell.angle_gamma   90.00
#
_symmetry.space_group_name_H-M   'P 1'
#
loop_
_entity.id
_entity.type
_entity.pdbx_description
1 polymer ?
#
loop_
_entity_poly.entity_id
_entity_poly.type
_entity_poly.pdbx_seq_one_letter_code
_entity_poly.pdbx_strand_id
1 'polypeptide(L)'
;GASAAGEAAAHDEQRAKSLSESVTKAENELRLLREQGILQGGDESVADAQARLLRADEETERLIGVTTQNQEALRREQGEVRSQRETAEHDRSKHGSELAVLKEVSKQADARREALERDAALLRLLQTDDRVDVEVACTAAMTKASDELRRVIEEILRIRVEAAEDERAIHALEETNLLPPSQEVEAQVAWLRERKIRCWSGWEYISTNVEAKRQKELVRQFPFLATGITVLDADYDRVVEMFGVSAPVEPRPRLRAPLVIAPAAALGDSADVLWTVIGPSSDAHFDKKAGAVELSQLVEGKVHRQRTIGQHEEWQEALTTLKSTLQQFHAEYPRGWFSAQRQKIEIAQSRLDEAIRTVERLDQRLLDLQSELDQAGGQLATAKLALAEQRRQRGLLEQFERGYGCHLEEWRREIGLCRDRAVKSRTQQEDLRRQAQEWEAKSRDSRGLAQAASLRGLQLDADRSKVKYVDESTRRSEAGALEELRSQYELLLADYDGKVNADALSQMADRRDLDAEKEEREFERFLQKLSDIKSEMVEAAMRELPPDQTAQQKFESAEVTLSETFQRFGSLGNRLKPIEADYNKADQDCQRLAAEAVLPEVTAIESIEAHQTQAERAWRKRDEQTQLAAAFRQEAEDLSRQQAAAVFDLERTQKDQQRLDSLKTNYQLEFERLASAGASVSAAAAVPITMENAELVKRVEGLERGLAGVRTKHAALDRQREDFAKDVAAWARLERFGKLRSSISFRFVDRSPAAMEANAEFDIQQLDERIFQITAKLQEADKHREIVVQALAGAVDEALELLGRVSRMSKLPERLPQAGQQFVKIETKASDNPVERRAHIGEFIDEQLEHGEVGDGLELIQKAVRRVARRITVRVLHPDLHHKTERVSMSDMRRFSGGERLTMAILLYCTLIRLRRGDAKRRGGSSVLILDNPIGTASRVSFLDMQREVAKAMNVQLIYATAVKDLNAVGALENIIRLRNTRVDRRTGRHFIEVESNGQDESRQVAAARIVFDAAPGSQVGS
;
A
#
# COMPACT_ATOMS: atom_id res chain seq x y z
N GLY A 1 55.57 108.52 -24.15
CA GLY A 1 57.02 108.29 -24.29
C GLY A 1 57.40 106.97 -23.65
N ALA A 2 58.59 106.87 -23.07
CA ALA A 2 59.18 105.61 -22.60
C ALA A 2 58.38 104.84 -21.53
N SER A 3 57.50 105.47 -20.74
CA SER A 3 56.66 104.77 -19.76
C SER A 3 55.65 103.84 -20.46
N ALA A 4 54.80 104.41 -21.32
CA ALA A 4 53.78 103.68 -22.09
C ALA A 4 54.34 102.52 -22.94
N ALA A 5 55.56 102.65 -23.47
CA ALA A 5 56.23 101.57 -24.20
C ALA A 5 56.65 100.40 -23.26
N GLY A 6 57.06 100.71 -22.03
CA GLY A 6 57.33 99.69 -21.00
C GLY A 6 56.06 99.06 -20.43
N GLU A 7 55.00 99.85 -20.25
CA GLU A 7 53.67 99.36 -19.83
C GLU A 7 53.10 98.40 -20.87
N ALA A 8 53.20 98.72 -22.16
CA ALA A 8 52.82 97.82 -23.24
C ALA A 8 53.67 96.53 -23.29
N ALA A 9 54.99 96.64 -23.07
CA ALA A 9 55.86 95.46 -22.99
C ALA A 9 55.50 94.55 -21.80
N ALA A 10 55.26 95.13 -20.62
CA ALA A 10 54.87 94.39 -19.41
C ALA A 10 53.50 93.72 -19.56
N HIS A 11 52.52 94.40 -20.17
CA HIS A 11 51.21 93.83 -20.48
C HIS A 11 51.32 92.59 -21.39
N ASP A 12 52.10 92.67 -22.48
CA ASP A 12 52.24 91.58 -23.43
C ASP A 12 53.10 90.42 -22.86
N GLU A 13 54.08 90.69 -22.00
CA GLU A 13 54.78 89.65 -21.23
C GLU A 13 53.83 88.95 -20.22
N GLN A 14 53.01 89.71 -19.50
CA GLN A 14 52.06 89.16 -18.53
C GLN A 14 50.96 88.32 -19.23
N ARG A 15 50.48 88.75 -20.40
CA ARG A 15 49.55 87.99 -21.26
C ARG A 15 50.20 86.72 -21.81
N ALA A 16 51.44 86.80 -22.31
CA ALA A 16 52.17 85.61 -22.76
C ALA A 16 52.43 84.61 -21.63
N LYS A 17 52.65 85.09 -20.40
CA LYS A 17 52.83 84.24 -19.21
C LYS A 17 51.54 83.54 -18.82
N SER A 18 50.42 84.25 -18.66
CA SER A 18 49.13 83.64 -18.28
C SER A 18 48.64 82.64 -19.32
N LEU A 19 48.81 82.92 -20.61
CA LEU A 19 48.51 81.95 -21.68
C LEU A 19 49.41 80.70 -21.58
N SER A 20 50.70 80.84 -21.26
CA SER A 20 51.58 79.67 -21.06
C SER A 20 51.23 78.84 -19.82
N GLU A 21 50.71 79.46 -18.76
CA GLU A 21 50.19 78.79 -17.57
C GLU A 21 48.86 78.06 -17.85
N SER A 22 48.09 78.51 -18.85
CA SER A 22 46.90 77.79 -19.35
C SER A 22 47.25 76.62 -20.28
N VAL A 23 48.20 76.80 -21.21
CA VAL A 23 48.67 75.71 -22.10
C VAL A 23 49.29 74.57 -21.29
N THR A 24 50.12 74.87 -20.29
CA THR A 24 50.74 73.83 -19.45
C THR A 24 49.74 73.10 -18.55
N LYS A 25 48.62 73.71 -18.15
CA LYS A 25 47.51 72.98 -17.49
C LYS A 25 46.86 71.98 -18.45
N ALA A 26 46.50 72.43 -19.65
CA ALA A 26 45.91 71.59 -20.67
C ALA A 26 46.81 70.41 -21.08
N GLU A 27 48.13 70.64 -21.21
CA GLU A 27 49.10 69.57 -21.53
C GLU A 27 49.22 68.53 -20.40
N ASN A 28 49.10 68.95 -19.13
CA ASN A 28 49.04 68.03 -17.99
C ASN A 28 47.71 67.24 -17.93
N GLU A 29 46.58 67.85 -18.27
CA GLU A 29 45.29 67.14 -18.36
C GLU A 29 45.25 66.13 -19.52
N LEU A 30 45.75 66.50 -20.70
CA LEU A 30 45.86 65.59 -21.85
C LEU A 30 46.80 64.42 -21.53
N ARG A 31 47.87 64.67 -20.79
CA ARG A 31 48.74 63.62 -20.24
C ARG A 31 47.99 62.72 -19.25
N LEU A 32 47.21 63.27 -18.33
CA LEU A 32 46.42 62.50 -17.36
C LEU A 32 45.41 61.57 -18.06
N LEU A 33 44.74 62.05 -19.12
CA LEU A 33 43.81 61.27 -19.94
C LEU A 33 44.50 60.09 -20.66
N ARG A 34 45.80 60.23 -21.01
CA ARG A 34 46.63 59.15 -21.55
C ARG A 34 47.11 58.18 -20.47
N GLU A 35 47.53 58.67 -19.30
CA GLU A 35 47.93 57.85 -18.16
C GLU A 35 46.75 57.05 -17.57
N GLN A 36 45.51 57.53 -17.75
CA GLN A 36 44.26 56.80 -17.44
C GLN A 36 43.79 55.86 -18.56
N GLY A 37 44.48 55.80 -19.72
CA GLY A 37 44.15 54.92 -20.84
C GLY A 37 42.89 55.32 -21.64
N ILE A 38 42.35 56.53 -21.41
CA ILE A 38 41.16 57.05 -22.12
C ILE A 38 41.53 57.40 -23.57
N LEU A 39 42.72 57.98 -23.76
CA LEU A 39 43.39 58.17 -25.05
C LEU A 39 44.36 57.01 -25.31
N GLN A 40 44.25 56.36 -26.47
CA GLN A 40 45.01 55.17 -26.84
C GLN A 40 46.17 55.50 -27.79
N GLY A 41 47.40 55.32 -27.32
CA GLY A 41 48.61 55.52 -28.14
C GLY A 41 49.03 56.99 -28.30
N GLY A 42 50.02 57.21 -29.17
CA GLY A 42 50.63 58.53 -29.38
C GLY A 42 49.78 59.48 -30.24
N ASP A 43 49.02 58.92 -31.19
CA ASP A 43 48.45 59.65 -32.32
C ASP A 43 46.91 59.72 -32.33
N GLU A 44 46.20 59.04 -31.41
CA GLU A 44 44.74 59.17 -31.30
C GLU A 44 44.38 60.60 -30.84
N SER A 45 43.49 61.26 -31.58
CA SER A 45 42.98 62.58 -31.22
C SER A 45 41.81 62.49 -30.23
N VAL A 46 41.49 63.62 -29.59
CA VAL A 46 40.31 63.73 -28.69
C VAL A 46 39.01 63.39 -29.44
N ALA A 47 38.91 63.77 -30.72
CA ALA A 47 37.75 63.47 -31.57
C ALA A 47 37.65 61.98 -31.92
N ASP A 48 38.78 61.31 -32.19
CA ASP A 48 38.81 59.87 -32.46
C ASP A 48 38.40 59.06 -31.21
N ALA A 49 38.93 59.45 -30.04
CA ALA A 49 38.58 58.83 -28.76
C ALA A 49 37.09 59.03 -28.41
N GLN A 50 36.52 60.22 -28.64
CA GLN A 50 35.08 60.44 -28.54
C GLN A 50 34.30 59.55 -29.53
N ALA A 51 34.71 59.49 -30.79
CA ALA A 51 34.04 58.69 -31.82
C ALA A 51 34.16 57.17 -31.59
N ARG A 52 35.19 56.72 -30.86
CA ARG A 52 35.34 55.34 -30.36
C ARG A 52 34.40 55.08 -29.19
N LEU A 53 34.36 55.97 -28.20
CA LEU A 53 33.49 55.84 -27.02
C LEU A 53 32.00 55.96 -27.37
N LEU A 54 31.61 56.81 -28.33
CA LEU A 54 30.22 56.88 -28.82
C LEU A 54 29.74 55.56 -29.44
N ARG A 55 30.59 54.90 -30.24
CA ARG A 55 30.26 53.57 -30.79
C ARG A 55 30.18 52.50 -29.70
N ALA A 56 31.05 52.56 -28.69
CA ALA A 56 31.02 51.65 -27.55
C ALA A 56 29.77 51.86 -26.65
N ASP A 57 29.34 53.11 -26.42
CA ASP A 57 28.07 53.46 -25.78
C ASP A 57 26.90 52.81 -26.55
N GLU A 58 26.79 53.03 -27.87
CA GLU A 58 25.71 52.48 -28.70
C GLU A 58 25.67 50.93 -28.69
N GLU A 59 26.81 50.26 -28.80
CA GLU A 59 26.88 48.79 -28.74
C GLU A 59 26.48 48.27 -27.35
N THR A 60 26.90 48.94 -26.28
CA THR A 60 26.59 48.55 -24.90
C THR A 60 25.11 48.83 -24.56
N GLU A 61 24.52 49.91 -25.10
CA GLU A 61 23.08 50.19 -24.98
C GLU A 61 22.21 49.15 -25.71
N ARG A 62 22.62 48.73 -26.93
CA ARG A 62 21.94 47.64 -27.66
C ARG A 62 22.02 46.32 -26.88
N LEU A 63 23.19 46.00 -26.31
CA LEU A 63 23.38 44.82 -25.47
C LEU A 63 22.48 44.86 -24.22
N ILE A 64 22.41 46.02 -23.54
CA ILE A 64 21.50 46.24 -22.40
C ILE A 64 20.03 46.04 -22.81
N GLY A 65 19.61 46.57 -23.97
CA GLY A 65 18.26 46.41 -24.49
C GLY A 65 17.88 44.94 -24.69
N VAL A 66 18.71 44.19 -25.44
CA VAL A 66 18.49 42.75 -25.70
C VAL A 66 18.51 41.94 -24.40
N THR A 67 19.45 42.22 -23.49
CA THR A 67 19.56 41.48 -22.21
C THR A 67 18.35 41.76 -21.30
N THR A 68 17.80 42.98 -21.33
CA THR A 68 16.59 43.33 -20.57
C THR A 68 15.35 42.63 -21.14
N GLN A 69 15.20 42.58 -22.47
CA GLN A 69 14.11 41.82 -23.14
C GLN A 69 14.19 40.32 -22.82
N ASN A 70 15.40 39.74 -22.82
CA ASN A 70 15.62 38.35 -22.43
C ASN A 70 15.23 38.10 -20.96
N GLN A 71 15.58 39.00 -20.03
CA GLN A 71 15.13 38.89 -18.64
C GLN A 71 13.61 38.96 -18.49
N GLU A 72 12.92 39.78 -19.28
CA GLU A 72 11.45 39.81 -19.27
C GLU A 72 10.84 38.52 -19.81
N ALA A 73 11.38 37.95 -20.89
CA ALA A 73 10.92 36.68 -21.43
C ALA A 73 11.09 35.54 -20.40
N LEU A 74 12.28 35.42 -19.79
CA LEU A 74 12.57 34.42 -18.77
C LEU A 74 11.66 34.55 -17.53
N ARG A 75 11.30 35.78 -17.14
CA ARG A 75 10.33 36.02 -16.04
C ARG A 75 8.90 35.58 -16.39
N ARG A 76 8.48 35.73 -17.65
CA ARG A 76 7.17 35.26 -18.12
C ARG A 76 7.12 33.74 -18.14
N GLU A 77 8.13 33.09 -18.72
CA GLU A 77 8.26 31.62 -18.69
C GLU A 77 8.30 31.08 -17.25
N GLN A 78 9.07 31.72 -16.35
CA GLN A 78 9.08 31.32 -14.93
C GLN A 78 7.71 31.45 -14.25
N GLY A 79 6.88 32.44 -14.63
CA GLY A 79 5.51 32.56 -14.16
C GLY A 79 4.60 31.44 -14.68
N GLU A 80 4.67 31.14 -15.98
CA GLU A 80 3.91 30.07 -16.62
C GLU A 80 4.27 28.68 -16.06
N VAL A 81 5.57 28.39 -15.92
CA VAL A 81 6.07 27.14 -15.35
C VAL A 81 5.67 27.00 -13.87
N ARG A 82 5.65 28.09 -13.08
CA ARG A 82 5.12 28.05 -11.70
C ARG A 82 3.64 27.69 -11.65
N SER A 83 2.81 28.30 -12.50
CA SER A 83 1.38 27.99 -12.56
C SER A 83 1.13 26.53 -12.96
N GLN A 84 1.86 26.01 -13.96
CA GLN A 84 1.82 24.60 -14.34
C GLN A 84 2.24 23.69 -13.17
N ARG A 85 3.27 24.08 -12.42
CA ARG A 85 3.81 23.35 -11.27
C ARG A 85 2.82 23.32 -10.10
N GLU A 86 2.07 24.39 -9.87
CA GLU A 86 0.96 24.43 -8.91
C GLU A 86 -0.19 23.51 -9.31
N THR A 87 -0.57 23.46 -10.60
CA THR A 87 -1.58 22.49 -11.08
C THR A 87 -1.13 21.04 -10.96
N ALA A 88 0.13 20.72 -11.34
CA ALA A 88 0.67 19.37 -11.22
C ALA A 88 0.80 18.91 -9.75
N GLU A 89 1.11 19.84 -8.83
CA GLU A 89 1.14 19.57 -7.39
C GLU A 89 -0.25 19.28 -6.81
N HIS A 90 -1.29 19.97 -7.32
CA HIS A 90 -2.69 19.66 -6.98
C HIS A 90 -3.10 18.26 -7.47
N ASP A 91 -2.82 17.93 -8.73
CA ASP A 91 -3.13 16.59 -9.29
C ASP A 91 -2.34 15.48 -8.58
N ARG A 92 -1.08 15.73 -8.20
CA ARG A 92 -0.29 14.81 -7.37
C ARG A 92 -0.95 14.56 -6.02
N SER A 93 -1.43 15.62 -5.35
CA SER A 93 -2.13 15.50 -4.06
C SER A 93 -3.44 14.73 -4.20
N LYS A 94 -4.23 15.05 -5.23
CA LYS A 94 -5.49 14.38 -5.57
C LYS A 94 -5.30 12.89 -5.86
N HIS A 95 -4.41 12.53 -6.78
CA HIS A 95 -4.16 11.11 -7.09
C HIS A 95 -3.53 10.36 -5.91
N GLY A 96 -2.77 11.04 -5.05
CA GLY A 96 -2.30 10.51 -3.77
C GLY A 96 -3.44 10.14 -2.82
N SER A 97 -4.46 10.99 -2.68
CA SER A 97 -5.62 10.71 -1.83
C SER A 97 -6.56 9.65 -2.43
N GLU A 98 -6.83 9.71 -3.74
CA GLU A 98 -7.57 8.67 -4.47
C GLU A 98 -6.93 7.29 -4.28
N LEU A 99 -5.61 7.19 -4.45
CA LEU A 99 -4.85 5.96 -4.26
C LEU A 99 -4.88 5.46 -2.80
N ALA A 100 -4.76 6.36 -1.83
CA ALA A 100 -4.80 6.00 -0.41
C ALA A 100 -6.16 5.36 -0.03
N VAL A 101 -7.27 5.96 -0.48
CA VAL A 101 -8.61 5.41 -0.27
C VAL A 101 -8.78 4.04 -0.94
N LEU A 102 -8.37 3.90 -2.20
CA LEU A 102 -8.46 2.63 -2.93
C LEU A 102 -7.64 1.51 -2.26
N LYS A 103 -6.44 1.82 -1.75
CA LYS A 103 -5.57 0.89 -1.02
C LYS A 103 -6.14 0.48 0.34
N GLU A 104 -6.69 1.41 1.11
CA GLU A 104 -7.31 1.08 2.40
C GLU A 104 -8.58 0.22 2.22
N VAL A 105 -9.41 0.52 1.20
CA VAL A 105 -10.56 -0.32 0.85
C VAL A 105 -10.14 -1.73 0.42
N SER A 106 -9.08 -1.88 -0.38
CA SER A 106 -8.54 -3.22 -0.69
C SER A 106 -8.03 -3.92 0.55
N LYS A 107 -7.22 -3.26 1.38
CA LYS A 107 -6.67 -3.82 2.63
C LYS A 107 -7.76 -4.31 3.59
N GLN A 108 -8.90 -3.62 3.69
CA GLN A 108 -10.04 -4.07 4.49
C GLN A 108 -10.76 -5.29 3.87
N ALA A 109 -10.92 -5.30 2.55
CA ALA A 109 -11.50 -6.44 1.83
C ALA A 109 -10.59 -7.69 1.86
N ASP A 110 -9.29 -7.51 1.65
CA ASP A 110 -8.27 -8.56 1.73
C ASP A 110 -8.18 -9.12 3.16
N ALA A 111 -8.31 -8.28 4.21
CA ALA A 111 -8.40 -8.75 5.59
C ALA A 111 -9.69 -9.55 5.87
N ARG A 112 -10.84 -9.15 5.30
CA ARG A 112 -12.09 -9.93 5.39
C ARG A 112 -11.97 -11.27 4.65
N ARG A 113 -11.33 -11.30 3.48
CA ARG A 113 -11.03 -12.55 2.75
C ARG A 113 -10.10 -13.44 3.56
N GLU A 114 -8.96 -12.91 4.02
CA GLU A 114 -7.97 -13.61 4.86
C GLU A 114 -8.55 -14.19 6.17
N ALA A 115 -9.59 -13.58 6.73
CA ALA A 115 -10.33 -14.11 7.88
C ALA A 115 -11.22 -15.31 7.48
N LEU A 116 -12.01 -15.17 6.41
CA LEU A 116 -12.85 -16.25 5.89
C LEU A 116 -12.05 -17.45 5.35
N GLU A 117 -10.92 -17.21 4.68
CA GLU A 117 -10.00 -18.26 4.18
C GLU A 117 -9.46 -19.18 5.30
N ARG A 118 -9.47 -18.70 6.55
CA ARG A 118 -9.01 -19.39 7.76
C ARG A 118 -10.14 -19.72 8.75
N ASP A 119 -11.40 -19.48 8.37
CA ASP A 119 -12.53 -19.70 9.27
C ASP A 119 -12.69 -21.19 9.59
N ALA A 120 -12.76 -21.51 10.89
CA ALA A 120 -12.79 -22.89 11.35
C ALA A 120 -14.05 -23.65 10.91
N ALA A 121 -15.17 -22.96 10.70
CA ALA A 121 -16.37 -23.58 10.15
C ALA A 121 -16.27 -23.80 8.63
N LEU A 122 -15.68 -22.85 7.87
CA LEU A 122 -15.44 -23.05 6.43
C LEU A 122 -14.47 -24.22 6.19
N LEU A 123 -13.38 -24.27 6.94
CA LEU A 123 -12.38 -25.34 6.89
C LEU A 123 -12.98 -26.72 7.25
N ARG A 124 -13.82 -26.78 8.29
CA ARG A 124 -14.55 -28.00 8.69
C ARG A 124 -15.60 -28.43 7.64
N LEU A 125 -16.37 -27.48 7.10
CA LEU A 125 -17.39 -27.73 6.07
C LEU A 125 -16.79 -28.25 4.76
N LEU A 126 -15.61 -27.75 4.39
CA LEU A 126 -14.88 -28.14 3.17
C LEU A 126 -13.76 -29.17 3.45
N GLN A 127 -13.76 -29.77 4.64
CA GLN A 127 -12.85 -30.85 5.07
C GLN A 127 -11.38 -30.60 4.69
N THR A 128 -10.90 -29.40 4.98
CA THR A 128 -9.59 -28.89 4.54
C THR A 128 -8.90 -28.11 5.64
N ASP A 129 -7.62 -28.41 5.86
CA ASP A 129 -6.91 -28.08 7.11
C ASP A 129 -6.07 -26.79 7.06
N ASP A 130 -5.72 -26.31 5.85
CA ASP A 130 -4.80 -25.18 5.62
C ASP A 130 -5.54 -23.86 5.31
N ARG A 131 -6.00 -23.67 4.04
CA ARG A 131 -6.73 -22.50 3.52
C ARG A 131 -7.65 -22.92 2.37
N VAL A 132 -8.70 -22.14 2.13
CA VAL A 132 -9.62 -22.27 0.98
C VAL A 132 -9.68 -20.93 0.22
N ASP A 133 -9.65 -20.95 -1.12
CA ASP A 133 -9.89 -19.75 -1.93
C ASP A 133 -11.38 -19.35 -1.86
N VAL A 134 -11.69 -18.27 -1.15
CA VAL A 134 -13.06 -17.80 -0.94
C VAL A 134 -13.65 -17.15 -2.21
N GLU A 135 -12.85 -16.52 -3.07
CA GLU A 135 -13.37 -15.87 -4.30
C GLU A 135 -13.91 -16.92 -5.29
N VAL A 136 -13.25 -18.07 -5.37
CA VAL A 136 -13.72 -19.25 -6.10
C VAL A 136 -14.81 -19.97 -5.32
N ALA A 137 -14.54 -20.42 -4.08
CA ALA A 137 -15.38 -21.39 -3.39
C ALA A 137 -16.68 -20.83 -2.79
N CYS A 138 -16.82 -19.51 -2.53
CA CYS A 138 -17.93 -18.94 -1.76
C CYS A 138 -19.33 -19.40 -2.20
N THR A 139 -19.62 -19.47 -3.50
CA THR A 139 -20.93 -19.91 -4.01
C THR A 139 -21.22 -21.39 -3.74
N ALA A 140 -20.23 -22.26 -3.94
CA ALA A 140 -20.32 -23.68 -3.59
C ALA A 140 -20.38 -23.89 -2.08
N ALA A 141 -19.64 -23.10 -1.30
CA ALA A 141 -19.63 -23.13 0.16
C ALA A 141 -20.98 -22.70 0.76
N MET A 142 -21.62 -21.64 0.24
CA MET A 142 -22.98 -21.23 0.65
C MET A 142 -24.02 -22.33 0.36
N THR A 143 -23.84 -23.08 -0.73
CA THR A 143 -24.70 -24.22 -1.09
C THR A 143 -24.49 -25.36 -0.09
N LYS A 144 -23.25 -25.86 0.05
CA LYS A 144 -22.90 -26.92 1.02
C LYS A 144 -23.28 -26.56 2.46
N ALA A 145 -23.09 -25.30 2.88
CA ALA A 145 -23.53 -24.83 4.20
C ALA A 145 -25.05 -24.90 4.37
N SER A 146 -25.83 -24.68 3.31
CA SER A 146 -27.29 -24.79 3.33
C SER A 146 -27.80 -26.23 3.31
N ASP A 147 -26.98 -27.18 2.86
CA ASP A 147 -27.28 -28.60 2.84
C ASP A 147 -26.92 -29.25 4.18
N GLU A 148 -25.70 -28.98 4.68
CA GLU A 148 -25.25 -29.47 5.98
C GLU A 148 -26.05 -28.84 7.13
N LEU A 149 -26.46 -27.56 7.04
CA LEU A 149 -27.35 -26.95 8.04
C LEU A 149 -28.71 -27.66 8.12
N ARG A 150 -29.28 -28.10 6.98
CA ARG A 150 -30.52 -28.90 6.97
C ARG A 150 -30.32 -30.25 7.64
N ARG A 151 -29.26 -30.97 7.26
CA ARG A 151 -28.87 -32.24 7.89
C ARG A 151 -28.71 -32.11 9.41
N VAL A 152 -28.01 -31.08 9.87
CA VAL A 152 -27.76 -30.85 11.30
C VAL A 152 -29.06 -30.56 12.06
N ILE A 153 -29.98 -29.79 11.48
CA ILE A 153 -31.31 -29.54 12.07
C ILE A 153 -32.14 -30.84 12.15
N GLU A 154 -32.13 -31.67 11.11
CA GLU A 154 -32.79 -32.99 11.10
C GLU A 154 -32.20 -33.92 12.18
N GLU A 155 -30.88 -33.91 12.36
CA GLU A 155 -30.17 -34.70 13.37
C GLU A 155 -30.54 -34.25 14.80
N ILE A 156 -30.54 -32.93 15.07
CA ILE A 156 -30.94 -32.35 16.37
C ILE A 156 -32.40 -32.68 16.67
N LEU A 157 -33.31 -32.54 15.69
CA LEU A 157 -34.72 -32.85 15.87
C LEU A 157 -34.94 -34.32 16.21
N ARG A 158 -34.22 -35.26 15.56
CA ARG A 158 -34.30 -36.69 15.91
C ARG A 158 -33.89 -36.94 17.35
N ILE A 159 -32.73 -36.43 17.77
CA ILE A 159 -32.21 -36.69 19.13
C ILE A 159 -33.05 -35.97 20.21
N ARG A 160 -33.63 -34.79 19.90
CA ARG A 160 -34.56 -34.10 20.81
C ARG A 160 -35.88 -34.85 20.99
N VAL A 161 -36.39 -35.55 19.97
CA VAL A 161 -37.56 -36.46 20.11
C VAL A 161 -37.22 -37.61 21.05
N GLU A 162 -36.03 -38.22 20.92
CA GLU A 162 -35.56 -39.28 21.83
C GLU A 162 -35.42 -38.78 23.28
N ALA A 163 -35.06 -37.51 23.50
CA ALA A 163 -34.94 -36.91 24.84
C ALA A 163 -36.30 -36.55 25.48
N ALA A 164 -37.31 -36.17 24.68
CA ALA A 164 -38.63 -35.81 25.19
C ALA A 164 -39.39 -37.00 25.81
N GLU A 165 -39.13 -38.23 25.33
CA GLU A 165 -39.67 -39.45 25.94
C GLU A 165 -39.14 -39.66 27.37
N ASP A 166 -37.89 -39.29 27.64
CA ASP A 166 -37.27 -39.36 28.98
C ASP A 166 -37.80 -38.28 29.93
N GLU A 167 -38.13 -37.07 29.46
CA GLU A 167 -38.65 -35.99 30.31
C GLU A 167 -40.09 -36.28 30.77
N ARG A 168 -40.92 -36.88 29.90
CA ARG A 168 -42.25 -37.38 30.28
C ARG A 168 -42.18 -38.37 31.45
N ALA A 169 -41.14 -39.21 31.48
CA ALA A 169 -40.91 -40.17 32.56
C ALA A 169 -40.61 -39.51 33.92
N ILE A 170 -40.05 -38.30 33.92
CA ILE A 170 -39.72 -37.54 35.14
C ILE A 170 -40.95 -36.77 35.64
N HIS A 171 -41.68 -36.07 34.77
CA HIS A 171 -42.80 -35.22 35.18
C HIS A 171 -43.92 -35.99 35.91
N ALA A 172 -44.34 -37.14 35.38
CA ALA A 172 -45.38 -37.95 36.03
C ALA A 172 -44.90 -38.56 37.36
N LEU A 173 -43.59 -38.84 37.50
CA LEU A 173 -42.99 -39.22 38.78
C LEU A 173 -43.08 -38.09 39.81
N GLU A 174 -42.98 -36.83 39.40
CA GLU A 174 -43.10 -35.69 40.30
C GLU A 174 -44.57 -35.40 40.68
N GLU A 175 -45.50 -35.45 39.72
CA GLU A 175 -46.93 -35.21 39.97
C GLU A 175 -47.62 -36.34 40.75
N THR A 176 -47.34 -37.60 40.41
CA THR A 176 -48.10 -38.76 40.92
C THR A 176 -47.28 -39.67 41.85
N ASN A 177 -45.96 -39.44 41.98
CA ASN A 177 -45.02 -40.37 42.63
C ASN A 177 -44.98 -41.77 41.99
N LEU A 178 -45.42 -41.87 40.72
CA LEU A 178 -45.40 -43.08 39.89
C LEU A 178 -44.82 -42.75 38.51
N LEU A 179 -44.09 -43.69 37.91
CA LEU A 179 -43.71 -43.58 36.50
C LEU A 179 -44.96 -43.49 35.62
N PRO A 180 -44.95 -42.69 34.53
CA PRO A 180 -46.10 -42.63 33.65
C PRO A 180 -46.32 -44.02 33.04
N PRO A 181 -47.59 -44.40 32.79
CA PRO A 181 -47.85 -45.56 31.94
C PRO A 181 -47.30 -45.32 30.52
N SER A 182 -47.29 -46.36 29.68
CA SER A 182 -46.91 -46.16 28.28
C SER A 182 -47.81 -45.11 27.65
N GLN A 183 -47.28 -44.33 26.70
CA GLN A 183 -48.05 -43.32 25.95
C GLN A 183 -49.35 -43.90 25.35
N GLU A 184 -49.32 -45.21 25.10
CA GLU A 184 -50.40 -46.03 24.57
C GLU A 184 -51.48 -46.27 25.64
N VAL A 185 -51.13 -46.77 26.82
CA VAL A 185 -52.06 -46.91 27.97
C VAL A 185 -52.64 -45.54 28.35
N GLU A 186 -51.80 -44.50 28.39
CA GLU A 186 -52.17 -43.12 28.70
C GLU A 186 -53.23 -42.58 27.72
N ALA A 187 -52.98 -42.70 26.41
CA ALA A 187 -53.91 -42.28 25.37
C ALA A 187 -55.22 -43.10 25.39
N GLN A 188 -55.17 -44.41 25.66
CA GLN A 188 -56.36 -45.26 25.74
C GLN A 188 -57.19 -44.95 27.00
N VAL A 189 -56.57 -44.68 28.15
CA VAL A 189 -57.26 -44.22 29.37
C VAL A 189 -57.91 -42.85 29.16
N ALA A 190 -57.24 -41.91 28.49
CA ALA A 190 -57.84 -40.63 28.11
C ALA A 190 -59.05 -40.80 27.18
N TRP A 191 -58.90 -41.58 26.10
CA TRP A 191 -59.94 -41.88 25.10
C TRP A 191 -61.19 -42.53 25.72
N LEU A 192 -61.01 -43.39 26.74
CA LEU A 192 -62.11 -43.97 27.52
C LEU A 192 -62.74 -42.94 28.49
N ARG A 193 -61.94 -42.14 29.21
CA ARG A 193 -62.43 -41.08 30.12
C ARG A 193 -63.27 -40.02 29.40
N GLU A 194 -62.87 -39.61 28.19
CA GLU A 194 -63.66 -38.71 27.32
C GLU A 194 -65.06 -39.28 27.01
N ARG A 195 -65.14 -40.60 26.79
CA ARG A 195 -66.39 -41.35 26.55
C ARG A 195 -67.19 -41.58 27.84
N LYS A 196 -66.81 -40.93 28.95
CA LYS A 196 -67.39 -40.99 30.29
C LYS A 196 -67.31 -42.37 30.96
N ILE A 197 -66.45 -43.25 30.44
CA ILE A 197 -66.17 -44.56 31.05
C ILE A 197 -65.23 -44.32 32.24
N ARG A 198 -65.55 -44.90 33.39
CA ARG A 198 -64.72 -44.75 34.60
C ARG A 198 -63.62 -45.80 34.59
N CYS A 199 -62.46 -45.37 34.11
CA CYS A 199 -61.25 -46.18 34.04
C CYS A 199 -60.03 -45.44 34.58
N TRP A 200 -58.99 -46.21 34.88
CA TRP A 200 -57.70 -45.79 35.43
C TRP A 200 -56.61 -46.62 34.77
N SER A 201 -55.36 -46.14 34.78
CA SER A 201 -54.23 -47.06 34.57
C SER A 201 -54.15 -48.02 35.76
N GLY A 202 -53.67 -49.24 35.55
CA GLY A 202 -53.57 -50.24 36.62
C GLY A 202 -52.71 -49.75 37.80
N TRP A 203 -51.60 -49.04 37.51
CA TRP A 203 -50.73 -48.41 38.51
C TRP A 203 -51.48 -47.37 39.37
N GLU A 204 -52.21 -46.46 38.74
CA GLU A 204 -53.06 -45.44 39.38
C GLU A 204 -54.15 -46.07 40.25
N TYR A 205 -54.84 -47.10 39.74
CA TYR A 205 -55.89 -47.81 40.49
C TYR A 205 -55.32 -48.54 41.72
N ILE A 206 -54.23 -49.28 41.55
CA ILE A 206 -53.64 -50.08 42.64
C ILE A 206 -53.04 -49.18 43.72
N SER A 207 -52.35 -48.10 43.34
CA SER A 207 -51.78 -47.13 44.30
C SER A 207 -52.83 -46.46 45.20
N THR A 208 -54.05 -46.30 44.70
CA THR A 208 -55.13 -45.56 45.37
C THR A 208 -56.11 -46.47 46.12
N ASN A 209 -56.53 -47.59 45.52
CA ASN A 209 -57.68 -48.39 46.00
C ASN A 209 -57.30 -49.69 46.73
N VAL A 210 -56.01 -50.06 46.74
CA VAL A 210 -55.52 -51.28 47.41
C VAL A 210 -54.66 -50.89 48.61
N GLU A 211 -54.79 -51.58 49.76
CA GLU A 211 -53.99 -51.27 50.94
C GLU A 211 -52.48 -51.39 50.70
N ALA A 212 -51.68 -50.44 51.18
CA ALA A 212 -50.23 -50.36 50.90
C ALA A 212 -49.41 -51.62 51.25
N LYS A 213 -49.86 -52.45 52.21
CA LYS A 213 -49.26 -53.77 52.48
C LYS A 213 -49.53 -54.77 51.35
N ARG A 214 -50.74 -54.75 50.80
CA ARG A 214 -51.25 -55.67 49.78
C ARG A 214 -51.02 -55.19 48.35
N GLN A 215 -50.77 -53.90 48.10
CA GLN A 215 -50.40 -53.36 46.77
C GLN A 215 -49.26 -54.17 46.12
N LYS A 216 -48.17 -54.39 46.87
CA LYS A 216 -46.99 -55.13 46.38
C LYS A 216 -47.25 -56.64 46.27
N GLU A 217 -48.30 -57.16 46.89
CA GLU A 217 -48.75 -58.54 46.76
C GLU A 217 -49.63 -58.72 45.52
N LEU A 218 -50.56 -57.78 45.30
CA LEU A 218 -51.48 -57.78 44.16
C LEU A 218 -50.75 -57.51 42.83
N VAL A 219 -49.79 -56.59 42.79
CA VAL A 219 -48.88 -56.41 41.63
C VAL A 219 -48.01 -57.65 41.39
N ARG A 220 -47.76 -58.50 42.40
CA ARG A 220 -47.03 -59.77 42.21
C ARG A 220 -47.91 -60.91 41.75
N GLN A 221 -49.17 -60.94 42.18
CA GLN A 221 -50.16 -61.93 41.76
C GLN A 221 -50.64 -61.66 40.32
N PHE A 222 -50.91 -60.39 39.98
CA PHE A 222 -51.48 -59.98 38.69
C PHE A 222 -50.74 -58.76 38.10
N PRO A 223 -49.42 -58.86 37.81
CA PRO A 223 -48.59 -57.73 37.34
C PRO A 223 -49.10 -57.11 36.03
N PHE A 224 -49.67 -57.94 35.17
CA PHE A 224 -50.21 -57.57 33.86
C PHE A 224 -51.44 -56.65 33.96
N LEU A 225 -52.18 -56.70 35.08
CA LEU A 225 -53.26 -55.74 35.37
C LEU A 225 -52.71 -54.36 35.75
N ALA A 226 -51.56 -54.30 36.41
CA ALA A 226 -50.93 -53.03 36.80
C ALA A 226 -50.44 -52.23 35.58
N THR A 227 -49.89 -52.90 34.57
CA THR A 227 -49.53 -52.32 33.26
C THR A 227 -50.72 -52.08 32.33
N GLY A 228 -51.92 -52.55 32.71
CA GLY A 228 -53.13 -52.46 31.90
C GLY A 228 -54.03 -51.28 32.24
N ILE A 229 -55.31 -51.43 31.86
CA ILE A 229 -56.40 -50.49 32.14
C ILE A 229 -57.43 -51.18 33.04
N THR A 230 -57.67 -50.58 34.20
CA THR A 230 -58.76 -50.99 35.10
C THR A 230 -60.01 -50.22 34.76
N VAL A 231 -61.12 -50.92 34.55
CA VAL A 231 -62.44 -50.38 34.22
C VAL A 231 -63.43 -50.77 35.31
N LEU A 232 -64.43 -49.92 35.59
CA LEU A 232 -65.51 -50.28 36.52
C LEU A 232 -66.30 -51.50 35.99
N ASP A 233 -66.75 -52.40 36.87
CA ASP A 233 -67.29 -53.72 36.49
C ASP A 233 -68.46 -53.65 35.50
N ALA A 234 -69.38 -52.71 35.71
CA ALA A 234 -70.54 -52.49 34.85
C ALA A 234 -70.20 -51.93 33.44
N ASP A 235 -68.96 -51.48 33.22
CA ASP A 235 -68.45 -51.01 31.95
C ASP A 235 -67.46 -52.02 31.30
N TYR A 236 -67.10 -53.14 31.95
CA TYR A 236 -66.03 -54.05 31.48
C TYR A 236 -66.34 -54.70 30.12
N ASP A 237 -67.44 -55.45 30.01
CA ASP A 237 -67.78 -56.17 28.77
C ASP A 237 -67.92 -55.20 27.59
N ARG A 238 -68.49 -54.02 27.86
CA ARG A 238 -68.63 -52.92 26.91
C ARG A 238 -67.27 -52.39 26.43
N VAL A 239 -66.26 -52.30 27.31
CA VAL A 239 -64.90 -51.95 26.88
C VAL A 239 -64.24 -53.09 26.11
N VAL A 240 -64.43 -54.36 26.50
CA VAL A 240 -63.91 -55.50 25.74
C VAL A 240 -64.50 -55.55 24.32
N GLU A 241 -65.81 -55.33 24.17
CA GLU A 241 -66.45 -55.16 22.86
C GLU A 241 -65.89 -53.95 22.10
N MET A 242 -65.68 -52.81 22.77
CA MET A 242 -65.06 -51.62 22.16
C MET A 242 -63.60 -51.82 21.73
N PHE A 243 -62.89 -52.84 22.23
CA PHE A 243 -61.54 -53.22 21.80
C PHE A 243 -61.50 -54.42 20.84
N GLY A 244 -62.53 -55.27 20.83
CA GLY A 244 -62.63 -56.49 20.01
C GLY A 244 -62.68 -56.26 18.49
N VAL A 245 -62.71 -57.39 17.76
CA VAL A 245 -62.63 -57.44 16.28
C VAL A 245 -63.88 -56.87 15.61
N SER A 246 -65.06 -57.01 16.24
CA SER A 246 -66.36 -56.56 15.70
C SER A 246 -66.72 -55.11 16.06
N ALA A 247 -65.80 -54.35 16.65
CA ALA A 247 -66.05 -53.00 17.14
C ALA A 247 -66.32 -51.98 15.99
N PRO A 248 -67.08 -50.90 16.25
CA PRO A 248 -67.17 -49.77 15.32
C PRO A 248 -65.79 -49.15 15.06
N VAL A 249 -65.52 -48.82 13.80
CA VAL A 249 -64.21 -48.31 13.35
C VAL A 249 -64.04 -46.82 13.71
N GLU A 250 -63.80 -46.54 14.99
CA GLU A 250 -63.15 -45.30 15.45
C GLU A 250 -61.63 -45.49 15.50
N PRO A 251 -60.82 -44.44 15.19
CA PRO A 251 -59.37 -44.54 15.23
C PRO A 251 -58.85 -44.66 16.67
N ARG A 252 -58.28 -45.82 17.02
CA ARG A 252 -57.61 -46.07 18.30
C ARG A 252 -56.09 -45.84 18.21
N PRO A 253 -55.41 -45.42 19.29
CA PRO A 253 -53.95 -45.50 19.41
C PRO A 253 -53.39 -46.91 19.14
N ARG A 254 -52.18 -46.99 18.55
CA ARG A 254 -51.45 -48.26 18.36
C ARG A 254 -50.87 -48.78 19.68
N LEU A 255 -50.50 -50.07 19.68
CA LEU A 255 -49.91 -50.79 20.82
C LEU A 255 -48.58 -51.45 20.41
N ARG A 256 -47.50 -51.15 21.13
CA ARG A 256 -46.16 -51.76 21.03
C ARG A 256 -45.90 -52.74 22.17
N ALA A 257 -46.55 -52.56 23.32
CA ALA A 257 -46.48 -53.42 24.51
C ALA A 257 -47.83 -54.15 24.76
N PRO A 258 -47.90 -55.17 25.63
CA PRO A 258 -49.14 -55.91 25.85
C PRO A 258 -50.10 -55.07 26.69
N LEU A 259 -51.29 -54.78 26.17
CA LEU A 259 -52.34 -54.06 26.88
C LEU A 259 -53.35 -55.04 27.46
N VAL A 260 -53.51 -55.05 28.78
CA VAL A 260 -54.56 -55.84 29.45
C VAL A 260 -55.70 -54.93 29.88
N ILE A 261 -56.93 -55.41 29.76
CA ILE A 261 -58.14 -54.74 30.23
C ILE A 261 -58.83 -55.67 31.23
N ALA A 262 -59.28 -55.11 32.36
CA ALA A 262 -59.93 -55.88 33.42
C ALA A 262 -61.01 -55.08 34.21
N PRO A 263 -61.97 -55.78 34.85
CA PRO A 263 -62.89 -55.19 35.82
C PRO A 263 -62.19 -54.71 37.09
N ALA A 264 -62.89 -53.91 37.89
CA ALA A 264 -62.46 -53.46 39.21
C ALA A 264 -62.50 -54.61 40.25
N ALA A 265 -63.49 -55.49 40.15
CA ALA A 265 -63.67 -56.68 40.98
C ALA A 265 -62.63 -57.79 40.71
N ALA A 266 -61.99 -57.80 39.54
CA ALA A 266 -60.85 -58.66 39.24
C ALA A 266 -59.59 -58.32 40.08
N LEU A 267 -59.63 -57.22 40.85
CA LEU A 267 -58.63 -56.80 41.81
C LEU A 267 -59.11 -57.03 43.27
N GLY A 268 -60.15 -57.86 43.45
CA GLY A 268 -60.76 -58.26 44.73
C GLY A 268 -60.53 -59.73 45.11
N ASP A 269 -61.07 -60.14 46.27
CA ASP A 269 -60.76 -61.41 46.96
C ASP A 269 -61.54 -62.66 46.44
N SER A 270 -61.98 -62.65 45.17
CA SER A 270 -62.79 -63.74 44.57
C SER A 270 -62.03 -64.48 43.46
N ALA A 271 -62.00 -65.81 43.54
CA ALA A 271 -61.00 -66.66 42.87
C ALA A 271 -61.21 -66.95 41.36
N ASP A 272 -62.20 -66.33 40.70
CA ASP A 272 -62.37 -66.40 39.24
C ASP A 272 -62.17 -65.01 38.62
N VAL A 273 -61.00 -64.81 38.01
CA VAL A 273 -60.52 -63.48 37.59
C VAL A 273 -60.63 -63.33 36.07
N LEU A 274 -61.66 -62.61 35.61
CA LEU A 274 -61.87 -62.29 34.19
C LEU A 274 -60.99 -61.11 33.75
N TRP A 275 -60.18 -61.31 32.70
CA TRP A 275 -59.35 -60.28 32.06
C TRP A 275 -59.04 -60.64 30.60
N THR A 276 -58.74 -59.64 29.77
CA THR A 276 -58.45 -59.81 28.33
C THR A 276 -57.11 -59.15 27.97
N VAL A 277 -56.21 -59.89 27.30
CA VAL A 277 -54.89 -59.40 26.86
C VAL A 277 -54.87 -59.11 25.36
N ILE A 278 -54.33 -57.96 25.00
CA ILE A 278 -53.90 -57.59 23.66
C ILE A 278 -52.35 -57.65 23.64
N GLY A 279 -51.74 -58.26 22.63
CA GLY A 279 -50.32 -58.63 22.64
C GLY A 279 -49.32 -57.47 22.40
N PRO A 280 -48.02 -57.69 22.72
CA PRO A 280 -46.93 -56.77 22.39
C PRO A 280 -46.49 -56.89 20.92
N SER A 281 -45.55 -56.04 20.53
CA SER A 281 -44.77 -56.14 19.29
C SER A 281 -43.30 -56.54 19.50
N SER A 282 -42.86 -56.87 20.72
CA SER A 282 -41.44 -57.18 21.05
C SER A 282 -41.25 -58.02 22.32
N ASP A 283 -40.08 -58.64 22.45
CA ASP A 283 -39.75 -59.72 23.40
C ASP A 283 -38.87 -59.31 24.60
N ALA A 284 -38.36 -58.08 24.65
CA ALA A 284 -37.48 -57.60 25.74
C ALA A 284 -38.14 -57.65 27.14
N HIS A 285 -39.46 -57.81 27.20
CA HIS A 285 -40.26 -57.79 28.42
C HIS A 285 -40.04 -58.97 29.39
N PHE A 286 -39.34 -60.05 29.01
CA PHE A 286 -39.27 -61.28 29.82
C PHE A 286 -37.88 -61.88 30.15
N ASP A 287 -36.76 -61.30 29.73
CA ASP A 287 -35.41 -61.69 30.22
C ASP A 287 -34.77 -60.62 31.13
N LYS A 288 -34.38 -61.02 32.34
CA LYS A 288 -33.75 -60.15 33.34
C LYS A 288 -32.26 -59.87 33.08
N LYS A 289 -31.57 -60.70 32.27
CA LYS A 289 -30.22 -60.37 31.79
C LYS A 289 -30.27 -59.33 30.66
N ALA A 290 -31.29 -59.40 29.80
CA ALA A 290 -31.53 -58.38 28.78
C ALA A 290 -31.87 -57.03 29.45
N GLY A 291 -32.89 -56.97 30.30
CA GLY A 291 -33.35 -55.69 30.88
C GLY A 291 -32.31 -54.94 31.73
N ALA A 292 -31.35 -55.64 32.36
CA ALA A 292 -30.25 -54.98 33.08
C ALA A 292 -29.20 -54.37 32.13
N VAL A 293 -28.93 -55.03 31.00
CA VAL A 293 -28.07 -54.49 29.93
C VAL A 293 -28.75 -53.31 29.25
N GLU A 294 -30.05 -53.42 28.98
CA GLU A 294 -30.86 -52.41 28.30
C GLU A 294 -31.00 -51.12 29.15
N LEU A 295 -31.18 -51.22 30.47
CA LEU A 295 -31.18 -50.05 31.36
C LEU A 295 -29.84 -49.29 31.33
N SER A 296 -28.70 -50.00 31.37
CA SER A 296 -27.38 -49.35 31.25
C SER A 296 -27.20 -48.68 29.89
N GLN A 297 -27.59 -49.36 28.80
CA GLN A 297 -27.55 -48.82 27.44
C GLN A 297 -28.43 -47.57 27.27
N LEU A 298 -29.61 -47.52 27.92
CA LEU A 298 -30.49 -46.35 27.88
C LEU A 298 -29.92 -45.15 28.67
N VAL A 299 -29.31 -45.36 29.83
CA VAL A 299 -28.72 -44.27 30.63
C VAL A 299 -27.44 -43.72 29.99
N GLU A 300 -26.55 -44.60 29.50
CA GLU A 300 -25.37 -44.18 28.72
C GLU A 300 -25.82 -43.50 27.42
N GLY A 301 -26.87 -44.04 26.77
CA GLY A 301 -27.54 -43.44 25.62
C GLY A 301 -28.04 -42.02 25.88
N LYS A 302 -28.74 -41.77 27.00
CA LYS A 302 -29.24 -40.42 27.35
C LYS A 302 -28.12 -39.40 27.48
N VAL A 303 -27.06 -39.71 28.23
CA VAL A 303 -25.93 -38.79 28.41
C VAL A 303 -25.16 -38.58 27.09
N HIS A 304 -25.02 -39.63 26.27
CA HIS A 304 -24.44 -39.54 24.94
C HIS A 304 -25.25 -38.63 24.01
N ARG A 305 -26.56 -38.90 23.87
CA ARG A 305 -27.53 -38.08 23.11
C ARG A 305 -27.46 -36.61 23.48
N GLN A 306 -27.52 -36.28 24.77
CA GLN A 306 -27.58 -34.90 25.24
C GLN A 306 -26.28 -34.14 24.96
N ARG A 307 -25.12 -34.82 25.00
CA ARG A 307 -23.84 -34.29 24.54
C ARG A 307 -23.78 -34.10 23.02
N THR A 308 -24.31 -35.06 22.27
CA THR A 308 -24.36 -35.02 20.80
C THR A 308 -25.29 -33.92 20.29
N ILE A 309 -26.43 -33.66 20.95
CA ILE A 309 -27.28 -32.48 20.70
C ILE A 309 -26.45 -31.19 20.80
N GLY A 310 -25.76 -30.96 21.92
CA GLY A 310 -24.96 -29.74 22.11
C GLY A 310 -23.88 -29.55 21.03
N GLN A 311 -23.19 -30.63 20.65
CA GLN A 311 -22.19 -30.60 19.57
C GLN A 311 -22.78 -30.31 18.18
N HIS A 312 -24.04 -30.68 17.94
CA HIS A 312 -24.76 -30.30 16.72
C HIS A 312 -25.31 -28.88 16.79
N GLU A 313 -25.76 -28.40 17.95
CA GLU A 313 -26.26 -27.04 18.15
C GLU A 313 -25.13 -26.00 18.01
N GLU A 314 -23.96 -26.24 18.64
CA GLU A 314 -22.72 -25.47 18.40
C GLU A 314 -22.36 -25.41 16.91
N TRP A 315 -22.55 -26.52 16.19
CA TRP A 315 -22.27 -26.62 14.75
C TRP A 315 -23.34 -25.93 13.90
N GLN A 316 -24.61 -25.93 14.32
CA GLN A 316 -25.70 -25.21 13.68
C GLN A 316 -25.48 -23.69 13.77
N GLU A 317 -25.09 -23.17 14.95
CA GLU A 317 -24.77 -21.75 15.13
C GLU A 317 -23.56 -21.32 14.30
N ALA A 318 -22.49 -22.14 14.29
CA ALA A 318 -21.31 -21.92 13.47
C ALA A 318 -21.64 -21.90 11.96
N LEU A 319 -22.41 -22.87 11.47
CA LEU A 319 -22.84 -22.92 10.06
C LEU A 319 -23.76 -21.75 9.68
N THR A 320 -24.65 -21.34 10.60
CA THR A 320 -25.55 -20.19 10.37
C THR A 320 -24.75 -18.89 10.27
N THR A 321 -23.79 -18.69 11.17
CA THR A 321 -22.88 -17.53 11.19
C THR A 321 -21.94 -17.51 9.99
N LEU A 322 -21.38 -18.66 9.60
CA LEU A 322 -20.60 -18.80 8.38
C LEU A 322 -21.42 -18.44 7.15
N LYS A 323 -22.65 -18.97 7.04
CA LYS A 323 -23.54 -18.72 5.90
C LYS A 323 -23.89 -17.24 5.76
N SER A 324 -24.26 -16.56 6.85
CA SER A 324 -24.55 -15.12 6.80
C SER A 324 -23.30 -14.30 6.43
N THR A 325 -22.12 -14.68 6.96
CA THR A 325 -20.86 -13.98 6.66
C THR A 325 -20.43 -14.19 5.20
N LEU A 326 -20.58 -15.40 4.64
CA LEU A 326 -20.35 -15.67 3.21
C LEU A 326 -21.35 -14.91 2.32
N GLN A 327 -22.62 -14.83 2.71
CA GLN A 327 -23.63 -14.06 1.98
C GLN A 327 -23.33 -12.55 1.98
N GLN A 328 -22.93 -11.98 3.12
CA GLN A 328 -22.49 -10.59 3.21
C GLN A 328 -21.23 -10.36 2.36
N PHE A 329 -20.22 -11.22 2.49
CA PHE A 329 -18.98 -11.12 1.71
C PHE A 329 -19.24 -11.20 0.20
N HIS A 330 -20.16 -12.06 -0.25
CA HIS A 330 -20.52 -12.16 -1.67
C HIS A 330 -21.26 -10.93 -2.19
N ALA A 331 -22.08 -10.29 -1.35
CA ALA A 331 -22.80 -9.06 -1.70
C ALA A 331 -21.88 -7.82 -1.71
N GLU A 332 -20.96 -7.71 -0.76
CA GLU A 332 -19.96 -6.64 -0.69
C GLU A 332 -18.85 -6.78 -1.76
N TYR A 333 -18.42 -8.03 -2.02
CA TYR A 333 -17.31 -8.36 -2.91
C TYR A 333 -17.71 -9.43 -3.94
N PRO A 334 -18.48 -9.08 -5.00
CA PRO A 334 -18.81 -9.98 -6.09
C PRO A 334 -17.57 -10.57 -6.80
N ARG A 335 -17.73 -11.69 -7.51
CA ARG A 335 -16.65 -12.32 -8.27
C ARG A 335 -16.00 -11.32 -9.24
N GLY A 336 -14.66 -11.23 -9.19
CA GLY A 336 -13.87 -10.26 -9.97
C GLY A 336 -13.69 -8.88 -9.32
N TRP A 337 -14.34 -8.59 -8.18
CA TRP A 337 -14.16 -7.32 -7.47
C TRP A 337 -12.69 -7.07 -7.11
N PHE A 338 -11.99 -8.07 -6.56
CA PHE A 338 -10.58 -7.93 -6.16
C PHE A 338 -9.62 -7.77 -7.34
N SER A 339 -9.95 -8.26 -8.54
CA SER A 339 -9.16 -8.01 -9.75
C SER A 339 -9.41 -6.60 -10.28
N ALA A 340 -10.67 -6.16 -10.32
CA ALA A 340 -11.03 -4.80 -10.73
C ALA A 340 -10.49 -3.73 -9.76
N GLN A 341 -10.48 -4.01 -8.45
CA GLN A 341 -9.91 -3.12 -7.44
C GLN A 341 -8.38 -3.04 -7.53
N ARG A 342 -7.69 -4.17 -7.79
CA ARG A 342 -6.24 -4.16 -8.10
C ARG A 342 -5.94 -3.33 -9.36
N GLN A 343 -6.72 -3.48 -10.43
CA GLN A 343 -6.57 -2.68 -11.64
C GLN A 343 -6.81 -1.17 -11.41
N LYS A 344 -7.81 -0.80 -10.59
CA LYS A 344 -8.03 0.61 -10.18
C LYS A 344 -6.83 1.17 -9.42
N ILE A 345 -6.27 0.39 -8.50
CA ILE A 345 -5.07 0.77 -7.73
C ILE A 345 -3.87 0.97 -8.66
N GLU A 346 -3.64 0.06 -9.61
CA GLU A 346 -2.56 0.16 -10.60
C GLU A 346 -2.69 1.41 -11.49
N ILE A 347 -3.91 1.70 -11.99
CA ILE A 347 -4.20 2.91 -12.76
C ILE A 347 -3.98 4.18 -11.92
N ALA A 348 -4.42 4.19 -10.65
CA ALA A 348 -4.20 5.32 -9.74
C ALA A 348 -2.71 5.51 -9.39
N GLN A 349 -1.94 4.43 -9.27
CA GLN A 349 -0.48 4.49 -9.12
C GLN A 349 0.19 5.09 -10.36
N SER A 350 -0.19 4.65 -11.57
CA SER A 350 0.38 5.21 -12.80
C SER A 350 0.12 6.71 -12.94
N ARG A 351 -1.07 7.18 -12.55
CA ARG A 351 -1.40 8.63 -12.55
C ARG A 351 -0.61 9.41 -11.51
N LEU A 352 -0.45 8.87 -10.31
CA LEU A 352 0.37 9.50 -9.26
C LEU A 352 1.84 9.58 -9.69
N ASP A 353 2.39 8.51 -10.26
CA ASP A 353 3.77 8.47 -10.76
C ASP A 353 4.00 9.44 -11.93
N GLU A 354 3.00 9.65 -12.79
CA GLU A 354 3.05 10.63 -13.88
C GLU A 354 2.97 12.08 -13.34
N ALA A 355 2.12 12.34 -12.35
CA ALA A 355 2.06 13.62 -11.66
C ALA A 355 3.36 13.95 -10.90
N ILE A 356 3.95 12.96 -10.21
CA ILE A 356 5.27 13.09 -9.55
C ILE A 356 6.34 13.50 -10.57
N ARG A 357 6.50 12.75 -11.66
CA ARG A 357 7.48 13.06 -12.73
C ARG A 357 7.23 14.42 -13.37
N THR A 358 5.98 14.84 -13.47
CA THR A 358 5.61 16.16 -14.00
C THR A 358 6.04 17.29 -13.05
N VAL A 359 5.81 17.16 -11.75
CA VAL A 359 6.31 18.10 -10.73
C VAL A 359 7.84 18.13 -10.72
N GLU A 360 8.51 16.98 -10.73
CA GLU A 360 9.99 16.89 -10.75
C GLU A 360 10.61 17.59 -11.98
N ARG A 361 10.01 17.41 -13.16
CA ARG A 361 10.43 18.08 -14.40
C ARG A 361 10.23 19.59 -14.34
N LEU A 362 9.12 20.06 -13.77
CA LEU A 362 8.82 21.49 -13.64
C LEU A 362 9.72 22.15 -12.59
N ASP A 363 9.99 21.50 -11.46
CA ASP A 363 10.96 21.97 -10.46
C ASP A 363 12.39 22.04 -11.02
N GLN A 364 12.78 21.12 -11.91
CA GLN A 364 14.04 21.22 -12.66
C GLN A 364 14.04 22.45 -13.59
N ARG A 365 13.00 22.65 -14.42
CA ARG A 365 12.95 23.83 -15.32
C ARG A 365 12.93 25.14 -14.54
N LEU A 366 12.34 25.20 -13.34
CA LEU A 366 12.38 26.39 -12.48
C LEU A 366 13.80 26.69 -11.95
N LEU A 367 14.58 25.67 -11.62
CA LEU A 367 16.00 25.82 -11.24
C LEU A 367 16.85 26.30 -12.42
N ASP A 368 16.67 25.70 -13.60
CA ASP A 368 17.37 26.10 -14.83
C ASP A 368 17.05 27.57 -15.17
N LEU A 369 15.77 27.92 -15.24
CA LEU A 369 15.28 29.29 -15.48
C LEU A 369 15.82 30.29 -14.47
N GLN A 370 15.91 29.93 -13.19
CA GLN A 370 16.49 30.81 -12.18
C GLN A 370 17.98 31.05 -12.45
N SER A 371 18.73 30.02 -12.86
CA SER A 371 20.14 30.18 -13.25
C SER A 371 20.32 31.02 -14.52
N GLU A 372 19.41 30.93 -15.48
CA GLU A 372 19.37 31.77 -16.69
C GLU A 372 19.09 33.24 -16.33
N LEU A 373 18.16 33.48 -15.40
CA LEU A 373 17.80 34.81 -14.88
C LEU A 373 18.95 35.48 -14.11
N ASP A 374 19.67 34.72 -13.29
CA ASP A 374 20.84 35.18 -12.53
C ASP A 374 22.01 35.49 -13.49
N GLN A 375 22.25 34.66 -14.51
CA GLN A 375 23.25 34.92 -15.55
C GLN A 375 22.93 36.20 -16.34
N ALA A 376 21.70 36.35 -16.82
CA ALA A 376 21.26 37.57 -17.51
C ALA A 376 21.30 38.80 -16.59
N GLY A 377 21.07 38.62 -15.28
CA GLY A 377 21.23 39.68 -14.27
C GLY A 377 22.68 40.13 -14.11
N GLY A 378 23.62 39.18 -14.06
CA GLY A 378 25.05 39.45 -14.06
C GLY A 378 25.51 40.19 -15.32
N GLN A 379 25.08 39.75 -16.50
CA GLN A 379 25.36 40.40 -17.79
C GLN A 379 24.80 41.83 -17.85
N LEU A 380 23.57 42.04 -17.38
CA LEU A 380 22.94 43.37 -17.35
C LEU A 380 23.66 44.31 -16.37
N ALA A 381 24.15 43.79 -15.25
CA ALA A 381 24.91 44.57 -14.27
C ALA A 381 26.30 44.97 -14.80
N THR A 382 27.04 44.06 -15.43
CA THR A 382 28.36 44.38 -16.02
C THR A 382 28.24 45.33 -17.20
N ALA A 383 27.25 45.16 -18.07
CA ALA A 383 27.00 46.08 -19.18
C ALA A 383 26.61 47.50 -18.70
N LYS A 384 25.78 47.62 -17.65
CA LYS A 384 25.44 48.92 -17.05
C LYS A 384 26.63 49.61 -16.39
N LEU A 385 27.53 48.85 -15.74
CA LEU A 385 28.78 49.39 -15.19
C LEU A 385 29.73 49.85 -16.31
N ALA A 386 29.85 49.08 -17.39
CA ALA A 386 30.64 49.47 -18.57
C ALA A 386 30.11 50.78 -19.19
N LEU A 387 28.81 50.89 -19.43
CA LEU A 387 28.18 52.10 -19.98
C LEU A 387 28.34 53.32 -19.05
N ALA A 388 28.28 53.14 -17.74
CA ALA A 388 28.50 54.22 -16.78
C ALA A 388 29.95 54.76 -16.83
N GLU A 389 30.93 53.87 -16.96
CA GLU A 389 32.34 54.26 -17.05
C GLU A 389 32.71 54.79 -18.46
N GLN A 390 32.17 54.23 -19.54
CA GLN A 390 32.32 54.78 -20.91
C GLN A 390 31.79 56.23 -21.00
N ARG A 391 30.58 56.47 -20.49
CA ARG A 391 29.98 57.82 -20.43
C ARG A 391 30.76 58.78 -19.54
N ARG A 392 31.33 58.30 -18.43
CA ARG A 392 32.23 59.09 -17.56
C ARG A 392 33.51 59.49 -18.31
N GLN A 393 34.12 58.57 -19.05
CA GLN A 393 35.30 58.82 -19.87
C GLN A 393 35.01 59.82 -20.99
N ARG A 394 33.86 59.70 -21.69
CA ARG A 394 33.42 60.73 -22.64
C ARG A 394 33.19 62.07 -21.95
N GLY A 395 32.57 62.10 -20.77
CA GLY A 395 32.37 63.32 -19.99
C GLY A 395 33.67 64.05 -19.63
N LEU A 396 34.77 63.32 -19.38
CA LEU A 396 36.10 63.90 -19.17
C LEU A 396 36.68 64.48 -20.48
N LEU A 397 36.52 63.80 -21.61
CA LEU A 397 36.91 64.32 -22.93
C LEU A 397 36.10 65.57 -23.34
N GLU A 398 34.79 65.58 -23.09
CA GLU A 398 33.91 66.73 -23.31
C GLU A 398 34.30 67.93 -22.43
N GLN A 399 34.73 67.70 -21.18
CA GLN A 399 35.23 68.76 -20.29
C GLN A 399 36.55 69.34 -20.80
N PHE A 400 37.49 68.47 -21.21
CA PHE A 400 38.76 68.89 -21.80
C PHE A 400 38.57 69.70 -23.09
N GLU A 401 37.69 69.24 -23.98
CA GLU A 401 37.40 69.93 -25.24
C GLU A 401 36.75 71.30 -25.02
N ARG A 402 35.77 71.41 -24.10
CA ARG A 402 35.14 72.69 -23.74
C ARG A 402 36.12 73.65 -23.04
N GLY A 403 37.06 73.14 -22.25
CA GLY A 403 38.07 73.94 -21.55
C GLY A 403 39.19 74.46 -22.44
N TYR A 404 39.65 73.63 -23.40
CA TYR A 404 40.93 73.87 -24.09
C TYR A 404 40.92 73.60 -25.60
N GLY A 405 39.94 72.87 -26.13
CA GLY A 405 39.99 72.24 -27.46
C GLY A 405 40.25 73.20 -28.62
N CYS A 406 39.40 74.21 -28.79
CA CYS A 406 39.57 75.24 -29.83
C CYS A 406 40.71 76.22 -29.51
N HIS A 407 41.01 76.45 -28.23
CA HIS A 407 41.92 77.52 -27.81
C HIS A 407 43.40 77.12 -27.76
N LEU A 408 43.75 75.82 -27.64
CA LEU A 408 45.15 75.41 -27.42
C LEU A 408 46.09 75.83 -28.56
N GLU A 409 45.67 75.62 -29.82
CA GLU A 409 46.40 76.05 -31.01
C GLU A 409 46.48 77.59 -31.12
N GLU A 410 45.40 78.28 -30.76
CA GLU A 410 45.32 79.74 -30.82
C GLU A 410 46.21 80.39 -29.76
N TRP A 411 46.15 79.92 -28.51
CA TRP A 411 47.04 80.38 -27.43
C TRP A 411 48.51 80.12 -27.75
N ARG A 412 48.86 78.96 -28.32
CA ARG A 412 50.25 78.68 -28.76
C ARG A 412 50.75 79.71 -29.77
N ARG A 413 49.90 80.12 -30.72
CA ARG A 413 50.21 81.16 -31.72
C ARG A 413 50.23 82.57 -31.07
N GLU A 414 49.29 82.86 -30.18
CA GLU A 414 49.19 84.15 -29.50
C GLU A 414 50.35 84.39 -28.52
N ILE A 415 50.84 83.37 -27.81
CA ILE A 415 52.05 83.43 -26.97
C ILE A 415 53.26 83.89 -27.79
N GLY A 416 53.41 83.38 -29.02
CA GLY A 416 54.46 83.83 -29.95
C GLY A 416 54.30 85.30 -30.31
N LEU A 417 53.10 85.70 -30.76
CA LEU A 417 52.80 87.07 -31.16
C LEU A 417 52.95 88.08 -30.02
N CYS A 418 52.56 87.73 -28.78
CA CYS A 418 52.76 88.58 -27.61
C CYS A 418 54.24 88.72 -27.23
N ARG A 419 55.03 87.64 -27.31
CA ARG A 419 56.50 87.72 -27.09
C ARG A 419 57.17 88.63 -28.12
N ASP A 420 56.81 88.50 -29.40
CA ASP A 420 57.34 89.34 -30.49
C ASP A 420 56.96 90.82 -30.34
N ARG A 421 55.77 91.12 -29.81
CA ARG A 421 55.33 92.49 -29.50
C ARG A 421 56.06 93.07 -28.29
N ALA A 422 56.17 92.30 -27.21
CA ALA A 422 56.88 92.72 -26.00
C ALA A 422 58.34 93.11 -26.29
N VAL A 423 59.05 92.33 -27.09
CA VAL A 423 60.43 92.64 -27.53
C VAL A 423 60.49 93.98 -28.27
N LYS A 424 59.58 94.21 -29.24
CA LYS A 424 59.52 95.47 -30.01
C LYS A 424 59.23 96.67 -29.12
N SER A 425 58.22 96.58 -28.24
CA SER A 425 57.88 97.62 -27.27
C SER A 425 59.03 97.94 -26.32
N ARG A 426 59.81 96.94 -25.89
CA ARG A 426 60.99 97.15 -25.04
C ARG A 426 62.12 97.90 -25.76
N THR A 427 62.42 97.56 -27.02
CA THR A 427 63.40 98.33 -27.82
C THR A 427 62.97 99.79 -28.01
N GLN A 428 61.68 100.03 -28.27
CA GLN A 428 61.13 101.38 -28.42
C GLN A 428 61.16 102.18 -27.10
N GLN A 429 61.05 101.53 -25.94
CA GLN A 429 61.23 102.17 -24.63
C GLN A 429 62.65 102.71 -24.44
N GLU A 430 63.67 101.98 -24.89
CA GLU A 430 65.08 102.33 -24.69
C GLU A 430 65.51 103.54 -25.52
N ASP A 431 65.12 103.60 -26.80
CA ASP A 431 65.40 104.75 -27.67
C ASP A 431 64.69 106.02 -27.20
N LEU A 432 63.42 105.91 -26.77
CA LEU A 432 62.69 107.04 -26.19
C LEU A 432 63.28 107.52 -24.85
N ARG A 433 64.02 106.66 -24.13
CA ARG A 433 64.76 107.04 -22.91
C ARG A 433 66.00 107.86 -23.22
N ARG A 434 66.77 107.51 -24.27
CA ARG A 434 67.91 108.31 -24.74
C ARG A 434 67.49 109.72 -25.12
N GLN A 435 66.47 109.84 -25.98
CA GLN A 435 65.97 111.14 -26.43
C GLN A 435 65.51 112.04 -25.26
N ALA A 436 64.86 111.47 -24.24
CA ALA A 436 64.44 112.23 -23.06
C ALA A 436 65.61 112.87 -22.29
N GLN A 437 66.74 112.17 -22.17
CA GLN A 437 67.93 112.67 -21.47
C GLN A 437 68.57 113.87 -22.20
N GLU A 438 68.57 113.86 -23.53
CA GLU A 438 69.09 114.97 -24.35
C GLU A 438 68.23 116.25 -24.24
N TRP A 439 66.91 116.10 -24.07
CA TRP A 439 66.00 117.23 -23.85
C TRP A 439 66.03 117.75 -22.41
N GLU A 440 66.23 116.88 -21.40
CA GLU A 440 66.42 117.33 -20.02
C GLU A 440 67.62 118.27 -19.85
N ALA A 441 68.74 117.99 -20.53
CA ALA A 441 69.92 118.85 -20.49
C ALA A 441 69.58 120.29 -20.93
N LYS A 442 68.95 120.44 -22.10
CA LYS A 442 68.52 121.74 -22.66
C LYS A 442 67.47 122.45 -21.78
N SER A 443 66.64 121.69 -21.05
CA SER A 443 65.64 122.24 -20.14
C SER A 443 66.22 122.82 -18.84
N ARG A 444 67.44 122.45 -18.42
CA ARG A 444 68.03 122.93 -17.16
C ARG A 444 68.50 124.38 -17.28
N ASP A 445 69.20 124.72 -18.36
CA ASP A 445 69.67 126.09 -18.64
C ASP A 445 68.51 127.09 -18.70
N SER A 446 67.39 126.68 -19.29
CA SER A 446 66.18 127.51 -19.40
C SER A 446 65.47 127.74 -18.06
N ARG A 447 65.60 126.83 -17.08
CA ARG A 447 64.89 126.92 -15.79
C ARG A 447 65.53 127.91 -14.82
N GLY A 448 66.84 128.11 -14.87
CA GLY A 448 67.56 129.04 -13.99
C GLY A 448 67.04 130.50 -14.08
N LEU A 449 66.59 130.92 -15.27
CA LEU A 449 66.05 132.26 -15.52
C LEU A 449 64.60 132.44 -15.02
N ALA A 450 63.80 131.36 -14.95
CA ALA A 450 62.39 131.44 -14.59
C ALA A 450 62.16 131.43 -13.06
N GLN A 451 63.03 130.75 -12.30
CA GLN A 451 62.79 130.45 -10.89
C GLN A 451 62.77 131.71 -9.99
N ALA A 452 63.44 132.79 -10.40
CA ALA A 452 63.44 134.08 -9.69
C ALA A 452 62.07 134.79 -9.68
N ALA A 453 61.18 134.51 -10.64
CA ALA A 453 59.87 135.17 -10.73
C ALA A 453 58.80 134.51 -9.85
N SER A 454 58.85 133.18 -9.67
CA SER A 454 57.73 132.41 -9.11
C SER A 454 57.50 132.60 -7.60
N LEU A 455 58.52 132.98 -6.83
CA LEU A 455 58.46 133.01 -5.37
C LEU A 455 57.52 134.09 -4.78
N ARG A 456 57.10 135.08 -5.58
CA ARG A 456 56.17 136.14 -5.13
C ARG A 456 54.67 135.79 -5.25
N GLY A 457 54.30 134.75 -6.01
CA GLY A 457 52.88 134.40 -6.22
C GLY A 457 52.29 133.49 -5.15
N LEU A 458 53.06 132.48 -4.72
CA LEU A 458 52.55 131.33 -3.95
C LEU A 458 52.02 131.64 -2.54
N GLN A 459 52.30 132.82 -1.98
CA GLN A 459 51.85 133.19 -0.62
C GLN A 459 50.40 133.71 -0.55
N LEU A 460 49.75 134.00 -1.69
CA LEU A 460 48.43 134.66 -1.70
C LEU A 460 47.23 133.73 -1.96
N ASP A 461 47.41 132.57 -2.60
CA ASP A 461 46.30 131.65 -2.92
C ASP A 461 45.96 130.67 -1.76
N ALA A 462 46.91 130.39 -0.87
CA ALA A 462 46.81 129.29 0.11
C ALA A 462 45.67 129.44 1.13
N ASP A 463 45.21 130.67 1.40
CA ASP A 463 44.18 130.95 2.42
C ASP A 463 42.74 130.88 1.88
N ARG A 464 42.53 130.81 0.56
CA ARG A 464 41.23 131.05 -0.07
C ARG A 464 40.25 129.87 -0.08
N SER A 465 40.67 128.65 0.31
CA SER A 465 40.06 127.40 -0.19
C SER A 465 39.47 126.44 0.87
N LYS A 466 38.99 126.91 2.04
CA LYS A 466 38.68 126.06 3.21
C LYS A 466 37.25 126.18 3.80
N VAL A 467 36.23 126.56 3.03
CA VAL A 467 34.81 126.66 3.50
C VAL A 467 33.87 126.00 2.47
N LYS A 468 32.79 125.30 2.90
CA LYS A 468 32.12 124.32 2.00
C LYS A 468 30.58 124.26 1.83
N TYR A 469 29.74 124.92 2.63
CA TYR A 469 28.37 125.28 2.21
C TYR A 469 28.15 126.77 2.46
N VAL A 470 28.50 127.60 1.48
CA VAL A 470 28.22 129.05 1.47
C VAL A 470 27.71 129.38 0.08
N ASP A 471 26.51 129.94 0.00
CA ASP A 471 25.93 130.49 -1.22
C ASP A 471 26.59 131.86 -1.51
N GLU A 472 26.97 132.12 -2.77
CA GLU A 472 27.71 133.34 -3.15
C GLU A 472 26.80 134.58 -3.31
N SER A 473 25.48 134.42 -3.18
CA SER A 473 24.47 135.42 -3.53
C SER A 473 24.19 136.54 -2.51
N THR A 474 24.74 136.50 -1.28
CA THR A 474 24.33 137.43 -0.18
C THR A 474 25.45 138.20 0.53
N ARG A 475 26.67 138.28 -0.01
CA ARG A 475 27.78 138.98 0.67
C ARG A 475 27.62 140.51 0.76
N ARG A 476 27.76 141.05 1.97
CA ARG A 476 28.39 142.36 2.22
C ARG A 476 29.80 142.13 2.77
N SER A 477 30.76 142.91 2.31
CA SER A 477 32.15 142.81 2.77
C SER A 477 32.37 143.67 4.02
N GLU A 478 32.58 143.03 5.17
CA GLU A 478 33.08 143.71 6.36
C GLU A 478 34.61 143.73 6.34
N ALA A 479 35.22 144.87 6.69
CA ALA A 479 36.67 145.04 6.66
C ALA A 479 37.26 144.75 8.05
N GLY A 480 37.92 143.60 8.19
CA GLY A 480 38.52 143.14 9.45
C GLY A 480 39.68 142.15 9.21
N ALA A 481 40.30 141.69 10.30
CA ALA A 481 41.35 140.66 10.24
C ALA A 481 40.76 139.26 9.97
N LEU A 482 41.56 138.37 9.37
CA LEU A 482 41.04 137.19 8.64
C LEU A 482 40.59 135.99 9.52
N GLU A 483 40.78 136.03 10.83
CA GLU A 483 40.96 134.79 11.61
C GLU A 483 39.73 134.31 12.41
N GLU A 484 38.77 135.18 12.75
CA GLU A 484 37.66 134.85 13.67
C GLU A 484 36.53 133.99 13.06
N LEU A 485 36.44 133.89 11.72
CA LEU A 485 35.22 133.46 11.00
C LEU A 485 35.02 131.93 10.78
N ARG A 486 35.75 131.04 11.46
CA ARG A 486 35.94 129.64 10.98
C ARG A 486 35.11 128.50 11.62
N SER A 487 34.34 128.70 12.69
CA SER A 487 34.11 127.61 13.69
C SER A 487 32.70 126.98 13.84
N GLN A 488 31.67 127.31 13.04
CA GLN A 488 30.25 127.07 13.43
C GLN A 488 29.45 125.98 12.66
N TYR A 489 30.07 125.12 11.85
CA TYR A 489 29.43 124.65 10.59
C TYR A 489 28.92 123.17 10.48
N GLU A 490 29.29 122.23 11.36
CA GLU A 490 29.44 120.81 10.95
C GLU A 490 28.34 119.76 11.31
N LEU A 491 27.23 120.09 12.00
CA LEU A 491 26.51 119.10 12.86
C LEU A 491 25.25 118.35 12.32
N LEU A 492 24.81 118.48 11.04
CA LEU A 492 23.37 118.34 10.69
C LEU A 492 22.86 117.15 9.81
N LEU A 493 23.63 116.10 9.50
CA LEU A 493 23.48 115.39 8.20
C LEU A 493 22.99 113.89 8.13
N ALA A 494 22.34 113.28 9.13
CA ALA A 494 22.50 111.81 9.34
C ALA A 494 21.30 110.80 9.25
N ASP A 495 20.01 111.17 9.11
CA ASP A 495 18.92 110.40 9.78
C ASP A 495 17.76 109.79 8.92
N TYR A 496 17.98 109.21 7.71
CA TYR A 496 16.90 109.12 6.67
C TYR A 496 16.17 107.77 6.32
N ASP A 497 16.80 106.58 6.18
CA ASP A 497 16.27 105.51 5.27
C ASP A 497 15.89 104.08 5.81
N GLY A 498 14.79 103.46 5.31
CA GLY A 498 14.58 101.98 5.14
C GLY A 498 13.24 101.30 5.54
N LYS A 499 12.67 100.33 4.73
CA LYS A 499 11.63 99.25 5.07
C LYS A 499 11.00 98.43 3.86
N VAL A 500 10.30 97.29 4.13
CA VAL A 500 9.22 96.53 3.37
C VAL A 500 9.56 95.19 2.58
N ASN A 501 8.56 94.29 2.35
CA ASN A 501 8.62 92.83 2.01
C ASN A 501 7.53 92.30 0.97
N ALA A 502 7.44 90.97 0.72
CA ALA A 502 6.80 90.25 -0.44
C ALA A 502 5.43 89.50 -0.24
N ASP A 503 4.85 88.85 -1.29
CA ASP A 503 4.20 87.47 -1.37
C ASP A 503 3.30 87.22 -2.63
N ALA A 504 3.11 85.94 -3.08
CA ALA A 504 1.95 85.31 -3.78
C ALA A 504 2.26 84.23 -4.88
N LEU A 505 1.88 82.94 -4.66
CA LEU A 505 1.45 81.95 -5.70
C LEU A 505 1.06 80.56 -5.11
N SER A 506 -0.24 80.28 -4.90
CA SER A 506 -0.68 78.98 -4.31
C SER A 506 -2.13 78.56 -4.65
N GLN A 507 -2.55 78.62 -5.92
CA GLN A 507 -3.93 78.28 -6.34
C GLN A 507 -4.01 77.53 -7.70
N MET A 508 -3.40 76.33 -7.79
CA MET A 508 -3.56 75.45 -8.97
C MET A 508 -3.77 73.95 -8.66
N ALA A 509 -4.00 73.57 -7.40
CA ALA A 509 -4.20 72.16 -7.02
C ALA A 509 -5.69 71.72 -7.07
N ASP A 510 -6.59 72.52 -6.51
CA ASP A 510 -7.91 72.07 -5.99
C ASP A 510 -9.01 71.84 -7.06
N ARG A 511 -8.67 71.37 -8.26
CA ARG A 511 -9.60 71.26 -9.41
C ARG A 511 -9.61 69.93 -10.18
N ARG A 512 -9.11 68.83 -9.59
CA ARG A 512 -9.24 67.48 -10.18
C ARG A 512 -9.93 66.43 -9.31
N ASP A 513 -10.06 66.65 -8.01
CA ASP A 513 -10.62 65.63 -7.10
C ASP A 513 -12.15 65.60 -7.09
N LEU A 514 -12.82 66.62 -7.67
CA LEU A 514 -14.27 66.84 -7.64
C LEU A 514 -15.09 66.09 -8.71
N ASP A 515 -14.47 65.29 -9.58
CA ASP A 515 -15.17 64.49 -10.59
C ASP A 515 -15.27 62.99 -10.23
N ALA A 516 -14.44 62.48 -9.32
CA ALA A 516 -14.50 61.08 -8.89
C ALA A 516 -15.75 60.74 -8.06
N GLU A 517 -16.23 61.66 -7.22
CA GLU A 517 -17.42 61.45 -6.36
C GLU A 517 -18.77 61.34 -7.12
N LYS A 518 -18.77 61.24 -8.45
CA LYS A 518 -20.00 61.34 -9.26
C LYS A 518 -20.55 59.98 -9.69
N GLU A 519 -19.70 59.00 -9.96
CA GLU A 519 -20.15 57.66 -10.39
C GLU A 519 -20.65 56.81 -9.21
N GLU A 520 -20.05 56.96 -8.02
CA GLU A 520 -20.46 56.28 -6.80
C GLU A 520 -21.93 56.61 -6.41
N ARG A 521 -22.34 57.85 -6.69
CA ARG A 521 -23.71 58.37 -6.45
C ARG A 521 -24.75 57.91 -7.48
N GLU A 522 -24.35 57.21 -8.54
CA GLU A 522 -25.29 56.64 -9.52
C GLU A 522 -25.74 55.22 -9.10
N PHE A 523 -24.89 54.47 -8.37
CA PHE A 523 -25.24 53.17 -7.79
C PHE A 523 -26.30 53.31 -6.68
N GLU A 524 -26.13 54.28 -5.77
CA GLU A 524 -27.13 54.61 -4.74
C GLU A 524 -28.51 54.97 -5.34
N ARG A 525 -28.53 55.63 -6.52
CA ARG A 525 -29.77 56.01 -7.20
C ARG A 525 -30.57 54.84 -7.77
N PHE A 526 -29.93 53.68 -7.98
CA PHE A 526 -30.63 52.46 -8.39
C PHE A 526 -31.33 51.78 -7.20
N LEU A 527 -30.75 51.88 -6.00
CA LEU A 527 -31.34 51.36 -4.75
C LEU A 527 -32.55 52.16 -4.23
N GLN A 528 -32.77 53.40 -4.70
CA GLN A 528 -33.85 54.27 -4.20
C GLN A 528 -35.19 54.20 -4.97
N LYS A 529 -35.37 53.30 -5.95
CA LYS A 529 -36.58 53.24 -6.79
C LYS A 529 -37.41 51.95 -6.72
N LEU A 530 -37.08 51.03 -5.82
CA LEU A 530 -37.93 49.89 -5.43
C LEU A 530 -38.30 50.03 -3.95
N SER A 531 -39.24 50.94 -3.69
CA SER A 531 -39.45 51.61 -2.40
C SER A 531 -40.17 50.79 -1.31
N ASP A 532 -39.87 49.49 -1.20
CA ASP A 532 -40.23 48.66 -0.03
C ASP A 532 -39.17 47.57 0.28
N ILE A 533 -38.01 47.60 -0.38
CA ILE A 533 -36.85 46.74 -0.07
C ILE A 533 -35.66 47.64 0.27
N LYS A 534 -35.24 47.63 1.53
CA LYS A 534 -34.08 48.42 2.00
C LYS A 534 -32.76 47.76 1.59
N SER A 535 -31.66 48.52 1.64
CA SER A 535 -30.29 47.96 1.60
C SER A 535 -30.10 46.83 2.62
N GLU A 536 -30.61 47.03 3.85
CA GLU A 536 -30.64 46.02 4.91
C GLU A 536 -31.43 44.75 4.56
N MET A 537 -32.42 44.82 3.67
CA MET A 537 -33.15 43.62 3.19
C MET A 537 -32.37 42.87 2.10
N VAL A 538 -31.58 43.57 1.28
CA VAL A 538 -30.66 42.93 0.32
C VAL A 538 -29.52 42.23 1.09
N GLU A 539 -28.96 42.88 2.11
CA GLU A 539 -28.01 42.22 3.02
C GLU A 539 -28.65 41.08 3.84
N ALA A 540 -29.91 41.20 4.27
CA ALA A 540 -30.62 40.11 4.94
C ALA A 540 -30.83 38.91 4.01
N ALA A 541 -31.26 39.14 2.77
CA ALA A 541 -31.37 38.09 1.75
C ALA A 541 -30.03 37.43 1.39
N MET A 542 -28.91 38.14 1.59
CA MET A 542 -27.56 37.57 1.46
C MET A 542 -27.04 36.89 2.74
N ARG A 543 -27.62 37.17 3.91
CA ARG A 543 -27.38 36.42 5.17
C ARG A 543 -28.29 35.20 5.30
N GLU A 544 -29.44 35.19 4.64
CA GLU A 544 -30.31 34.02 4.42
C GLU A 544 -30.03 33.32 3.07
N LEU A 545 -28.76 33.27 2.67
CA LEU A 545 -28.27 32.25 1.74
C LEU A 545 -27.79 31.03 2.54
N PRO A 546 -28.54 29.91 2.56
CA PRO A 546 -27.91 28.60 2.68
C PRO A 546 -26.81 28.50 1.61
N PRO A 547 -25.58 28.10 1.94
CA PRO A 547 -24.41 28.24 1.06
C PRO A 547 -24.33 27.18 -0.05
N ASP A 548 -25.47 26.69 -0.53
CA ASP A 548 -25.61 25.55 -1.44
C ASP A 548 -26.80 25.75 -2.41
N GLN A 549 -26.87 24.88 -3.43
CA GLN A 549 -28.02 24.68 -4.30
C GLN A 549 -28.29 25.76 -5.38
N THR A 550 -27.39 25.77 -6.36
CA THR A 550 -27.72 26.13 -7.75
C THR A 550 -29.02 25.44 -8.21
N ALA A 551 -29.77 26.06 -9.12
CA ALA A 551 -31.12 25.62 -9.52
C ALA A 551 -31.25 24.16 -10.02
N GLN A 552 -30.14 23.49 -10.33
CA GLN A 552 -30.07 22.05 -10.64
C GLN A 552 -30.58 21.15 -9.49
N GLN A 553 -30.22 21.44 -8.23
CA GLN A 553 -30.55 20.56 -7.09
C GLN A 553 -32.03 20.63 -6.64
N LYS A 554 -32.78 21.60 -7.18
CA LYS A 554 -34.25 21.65 -7.08
C LYS A 554 -34.97 20.79 -8.13
N PHE A 555 -34.22 20.11 -8.99
CA PHE A 555 -34.75 19.11 -9.94
C PHE A 555 -34.69 17.70 -9.34
N GLU A 556 -33.53 17.30 -8.82
CA GLU A 556 -33.31 15.95 -8.24
C GLU A 556 -34.16 15.69 -6.97
N SER A 557 -34.41 16.74 -6.19
CA SER A 557 -35.29 16.68 -5.01
C SER A 557 -36.78 16.45 -5.33
N ALA A 558 -37.19 16.58 -6.60
CA ALA A 558 -38.54 16.24 -7.06
C ALA A 558 -38.67 14.78 -7.56
N GLU A 559 -37.56 14.09 -7.83
CA GLU A 559 -37.56 12.68 -8.28
C GLU A 559 -37.61 11.71 -7.08
N VAL A 560 -36.90 12.02 -6.00
CA VAL A 560 -36.89 11.20 -4.77
C VAL A 560 -38.27 11.12 -4.11
N THR A 561 -39.03 12.23 -4.08
CA THR A 561 -40.41 12.25 -3.54
C THR A 561 -41.37 11.38 -4.34
N LEU A 562 -41.07 11.12 -5.62
CA LEU A 562 -41.85 10.24 -6.49
C LEU A 562 -41.70 8.76 -6.05
N SER A 563 -40.50 8.37 -5.63
CA SER A 563 -40.22 7.02 -5.10
C SER A 563 -40.88 6.77 -3.73
N GLU A 564 -40.87 7.74 -2.82
CA GLU A 564 -41.39 7.56 -1.46
C GLU A 564 -42.92 7.37 -1.41
N THR A 565 -43.65 7.86 -2.41
CA THR A 565 -45.11 7.59 -2.50
C THR A 565 -45.45 6.13 -2.80
N PHE A 566 -44.52 5.35 -3.38
CA PHE A 566 -44.77 3.96 -3.76
C PHE A 566 -44.76 2.96 -2.58
N GLN A 567 -44.36 3.38 -1.38
CA GLN A 567 -44.54 2.55 -0.17
C GLN A 567 -46.01 2.40 0.26
N ARG A 568 -46.95 3.21 -0.25
CA ARG A 568 -48.28 3.38 0.38
C ARG A 568 -49.36 2.35 0.03
N PHE A 569 -49.11 1.37 -0.85
CA PHE A 569 -50.12 0.36 -1.22
C PHE A 569 -49.62 -1.08 -1.17
N GLY A 570 -49.30 -1.54 0.04
CA GLY A 570 -49.34 -2.97 0.36
C GLY A 570 -50.77 -3.51 0.44
N SER A 571 -50.90 -4.84 0.33
CA SER A 571 -52.11 -5.66 0.51
C SER A 571 -53.25 -5.53 -0.53
N LEU A 572 -53.20 -6.43 -1.53
CA LEU A 572 -54.39 -6.90 -2.26
C LEU A 572 -54.49 -8.44 -2.26
N GLY A 573 -54.12 -9.07 -1.14
CA GLY A 573 -54.03 -10.54 -0.97
C GLY A 573 -55.34 -11.33 -0.98
N ASN A 574 -56.45 -10.73 -1.43
CA ASN A 574 -57.81 -11.23 -1.23
C ASN A 574 -58.53 -11.68 -2.52
N ARG A 575 -57.82 -12.07 -3.59
CA ARG A 575 -58.46 -12.52 -4.87
C ARG A 575 -57.97 -13.84 -5.47
N LEU A 576 -57.07 -14.58 -4.81
CA LEU A 576 -56.57 -15.90 -5.26
C LEU A 576 -56.61 -16.96 -4.15
N LYS A 577 -57.78 -17.15 -3.52
CA LYS A 577 -58.10 -18.29 -2.65
C LYS A 577 -59.48 -18.95 -2.85
N PRO A 578 -60.52 -18.35 -3.46
CA PRO A 578 -61.82 -19.02 -3.65
C PRO A 578 -61.92 -19.72 -5.03
N ILE A 579 -60.93 -20.54 -5.39
CA ILE A 579 -60.89 -21.28 -6.68
C ILE A 579 -60.40 -22.74 -6.51
N GLU A 580 -59.41 -23.00 -5.66
CA GLU A 580 -58.86 -24.36 -5.49
C GLU A 580 -59.67 -25.25 -4.52
N ALA A 581 -60.63 -24.69 -3.79
CA ALA A 581 -61.37 -25.38 -2.73
C ALA A 581 -62.45 -26.36 -3.22
N ASP A 582 -62.92 -26.22 -4.46
CA ASP A 582 -64.10 -26.92 -4.96
C ASP A 582 -63.79 -28.25 -5.69
N TYR A 583 -62.52 -28.54 -6.00
CA TYR A 583 -62.15 -29.61 -6.92
C TYR A 583 -62.06 -31.02 -6.29
N ASN A 584 -61.38 -31.17 -5.14
CA ASN A 584 -60.97 -32.49 -4.62
C ASN A 584 -61.98 -33.16 -3.65
N LYS A 585 -63.23 -32.70 -3.61
CA LYS A 585 -64.20 -33.10 -2.56
C LYS A 585 -65.19 -34.22 -2.99
N ALA A 586 -64.90 -34.90 -4.10
CA ALA A 586 -65.91 -35.72 -4.82
C ALA A 586 -65.54 -37.20 -5.04
N ASP A 587 -64.35 -37.66 -4.62
CA ASP A 587 -63.73 -38.89 -5.14
C ASP A 587 -63.90 -40.16 -4.26
N GLN A 588 -63.99 -40.02 -2.93
CA GLN A 588 -63.61 -41.13 -2.01
C GLN A 588 -64.71 -41.75 -1.15
N ASP A 589 -65.98 -41.36 -1.33
CA ASP A 589 -67.10 -41.88 -0.51
C ASP A 589 -67.57 -43.32 -0.86
N CYS A 590 -67.06 -43.93 -1.94
CA CYS A 590 -67.84 -44.97 -2.64
C CYS A 590 -67.77 -46.43 -2.13
N GLN A 591 -66.68 -46.93 -1.53
CA GLN A 591 -66.48 -48.40 -1.44
C GLN A 591 -66.08 -48.95 -0.06
N ARG A 592 -67.03 -49.66 0.57
CA ARG A 592 -67.01 -50.26 1.93
C ARG A 592 -67.92 -51.51 1.92
N LEU A 593 -67.65 -52.54 2.77
CA LEU A 593 -68.54 -53.68 3.20
C LEU A 593 -68.57 -55.02 2.38
N ALA A 594 -68.34 -56.19 3.04
CA ALA A 594 -68.96 -57.56 2.86
C ALA A 594 -68.15 -58.73 3.54
N ALA A 595 -68.78 -59.80 4.13
CA ALA A 595 -68.09 -60.99 4.76
C ALA A 595 -68.94 -62.28 5.14
N GLU A 596 -68.29 -63.48 5.16
CA GLU A 596 -68.36 -64.74 6.01
C GLU A 596 -69.63 -65.64 6.36
N ALA A 597 -69.37 -66.92 6.81
CA ALA A 597 -70.17 -67.93 7.63
C ALA A 597 -70.67 -69.31 7.02
N VAL A 598 -70.61 -70.46 7.78
CA VAL A 598 -71.02 -71.89 7.43
C VAL A 598 -71.28 -72.83 8.67
N LEU A 599 -72.10 -73.93 8.61
CA LEU A 599 -72.30 -74.99 9.68
C LEU A 599 -72.73 -76.45 9.21
N PRO A 600 -72.61 -77.54 10.05
CA PRO A 600 -73.02 -78.98 9.84
C PRO A 600 -74.24 -79.46 10.72
N GLU A 601 -74.63 -80.73 11.06
CA GLU A 601 -74.14 -82.16 10.97
C GLU A 601 -75.31 -83.23 11.10
N VAL A 602 -75.16 -84.39 11.80
CA VAL A 602 -76.12 -85.43 12.33
C VAL A 602 -76.23 -86.82 11.61
N THR A 603 -76.62 -87.92 12.33
CA THR A 603 -76.42 -89.37 12.00
C THR A 603 -77.67 -90.33 12.10
N ALA A 604 -77.54 -91.64 12.45
CA ALA A 604 -78.46 -92.76 12.08
C ALA A 604 -78.66 -93.94 13.11
N ILE A 605 -79.43 -95.02 12.75
CA ILE A 605 -79.89 -96.14 13.64
C ILE A 605 -80.01 -97.55 12.94
N GLU A 606 -80.53 -98.59 13.65
CA GLU A 606 -80.64 -100.05 13.29
C GLU A 606 -82.11 -100.49 12.91
N SER A 607 -82.64 -101.75 12.88
CA SER A 607 -82.30 -103.08 13.47
C SER A 607 -82.71 -104.33 12.62
N ILE A 608 -83.01 -105.50 13.25
CA ILE A 608 -82.62 -106.86 12.77
C ILE A 608 -83.75 -107.86 12.37
N GLU A 609 -84.82 -108.01 13.17
CA GLU A 609 -85.34 -109.36 13.56
C GLU A 609 -85.87 -110.34 12.47
N ALA A 610 -86.64 -109.89 11.47
CA ALA A 610 -87.63 -110.70 10.72
C ALA A 610 -87.07 -111.69 9.66
N HIS A 611 -86.07 -112.47 10.05
CA HIS A 611 -84.94 -112.76 9.18
C HIS A 611 -85.18 -113.65 7.93
N GLN A 612 -86.22 -114.49 7.88
CA GLN A 612 -86.44 -115.40 6.73
C GLN A 612 -87.20 -114.74 5.57
N THR A 613 -88.32 -114.05 5.84
CA THR A 613 -88.98 -113.20 4.82
C THR A 613 -88.20 -111.91 4.56
N GLN A 614 -87.37 -111.47 5.51
CA GLN A 614 -86.37 -110.43 5.28
C GLN A 614 -85.20 -110.95 4.41
N ALA A 615 -84.83 -112.24 4.45
CA ALA A 615 -83.75 -112.77 3.63
C ALA A 615 -84.04 -112.68 2.13
N GLU A 616 -85.17 -113.19 1.63
CA GLU A 616 -85.46 -113.13 0.18
C GLU A 616 -85.62 -111.68 -0.33
N ARG A 617 -86.19 -110.80 0.50
CA ARG A 617 -86.23 -109.35 0.24
C ARG A 617 -84.83 -108.72 0.28
N ALA A 618 -83.96 -109.19 1.17
CA ALA A 618 -82.56 -108.74 1.28
C ALA A 618 -81.67 -109.29 0.17
N TRP A 619 -81.97 -110.46 -0.44
CA TRP A 619 -81.26 -110.96 -1.61
C TRP A 619 -81.55 -110.11 -2.85
N ARG A 620 -82.82 -109.75 -3.12
CA ARG A 620 -83.14 -108.81 -4.20
C ARG A 620 -82.58 -107.41 -3.94
N LYS A 621 -82.74 -106.87 -2.73
CA LYS A 621 -82.08 -105.62 -2.34
C LYS A 621 -80.55 -105.71 -2.43
N ARG A 622 -79.92 -106.87 -2.16
CA ARG A 622 -78.47 -107.05 -2.32
C ARG A 622 -78.05 -106.95 -3.77
N ASP A 623 -78.80 -107.51 -4.70
CA ASP A 623 -78.41 -107.49 -6.11
C ASP A 623 -78.53 -106.06 -6.68
N GLU A 624 -79.63 -105.37 -6.38
CA GLU A 624 -79.81 -103.93 -6.68
C GLU A 624 -78.73 -103.06 -6.00
N GLN A 625 -78.42 -103.31 -4.71
CA GLN A 625 -77.33 -102.62 -4.01
C GLN A 625 -75.94 -102.97 -4.54
N THR A 626 -75.73 -104.17 -5.11
CA THR A 626 -74.43 -104.58 -5.67
C THR A 626 -74.21 -103.92 -7.02
N GLN A 627 -75.27 -103.79 -7.84
CA GLN A 627 -75.21 -103.04 -9.10
C GLN A 627 -75.03 -101.53 -8.85
N LEU A 628 -75.75 -100.95 -7.88
CA LEU A 628 -75.53 -99.56 -7.44
C LEU A 628 -74.13 -99.35 -6.86
N ALA A 629 -73.62 -100.26 -6.02
CA ALA A 629 -72.27 -100.17 -5.48
C ALA A 629 -71.18 -100.37 -6.54
N ALA A 630 -71.45 -101.07 -7.64
CA ALA A 630 -70.54 -101.16 -8.78
C ALA A 630 -70.50 -99.83 -9.56
N ALA A 631 -71.66 -99.21 -9.82
CA ALA A 631 -71.75 -97.89 -10.45
C ALA A 631 -71.05 -96.80 -9.60
N PHE A 632 -71.36 -96.72 -8.30
CA PHE A 632 -70.70 -95.78 -7.39
C PHE A 632 -69.19 -96.01 -7.26
N ARG A 633 -68.68 -97.24 -7.45
CA ARG A 633 -67.22 -97.48 -7.52
C ARG A 633 -66.59 -96.93 -8.78
N GLN A 634 -67.22 -97.09 -9.95
CA GLN A 634 -66.68 -96.50 -11.18
C GLN A 634 -66.69 -94.97 -11.10
N GLU A 635 -67.78 -94.37 -10.61
CA GLU A 635 -67.88 -92.92 -10.42
C GLU A 635 -66.84 -92.41 -9.39
N ALA A 636 -66.61 -93.14 -8.30
CA ALA A 636 -65.55 -92.82 -7.33
C ALA A 636 -64.12 -93.02 -7.89
N GLU A 637 -63.89 -94.03 -8.73
CA GLU A 637 -62.60 -94.24 -9.40
C GLU A 637 -62.30 -93.13 -10.40
N ASP A 638 -63.29 -92.70 -11.20
CA ASP A 638 -63.11 -91.62 -12.17
C ASP A 638 -63.01 -90.24 -11.49
N LEU A 639 -63.75 -89.99 -10.41
CA LEU A 639 -63.53 -88.82 -9.54
C LEU A 639 -62.13 -88.85 -8.90
N SER A 640 -61.65 -90.02 -8.45
CA SER A 640 -60.29 -90.17 -7.91
C SER A 640 -59.21 -89.91 -8.97
N ARG A 641 -59.42 -90.35 -10.22
CA ARG A 641 -58.53 -90.03 -11.36
C ARG A 641 -58.52 -88.52 -11.67
N GLN A 642 -59.69 -87.88 -11.68
CA GLN A 642 -59.80 -86.42 -11.88
C GLN A 642 -59.12 -85.65 -10.74
N GLN A 643 -59.31 -86.08 -9.48
CA GLN A 643 -58.63 -85.50 -8.32
C GLN A 643 -57.11 -85.67 -8.41
N ALA A 644 -56.62 -86.86 -8.79
CA ALA A 644 -55.18 -87.12 -8.94
C ALA A 644 -54.55 -86.26 -10.05
N ALA A 645 -55.25 -86.06 -11.17
CA ALA A 645 -54.81 -85.15 -12.23
C ALA A 645 -54.77 -83.69 -11.76
N ALA A 646 -55.84 -83.21 -11.10
CA ALA A 646 -55.90 -81.86 -10.56
C ALA A 646 -54.83 -81.59 -9.48
N VAL A 647 -54.53 -82.57 -8.62
CA VAL A 647 -53.44 -82.49 -7.64
C VAL A 647 -52.08 -82.41 -8.33
N PHE A 648 -51.85 -83.16 -9.43
CA PHE A 648 -50.61 -83.10 -10.19
C PHE A 648 -50.39 -81.74 -10.87
N ASP A 649 -51.43 -81.14 -11.46
CA ASP A 649 -51.34 -79.79 -12.04
C ASP A 649 -51.20 -78.70 -10.96
N LEU A 650 -51.78 -78.90 -9.76
CA LEU A 650 -51.60 -78.01 -8.61
C LEU A 650 -50.17 -78.10 -8.04
N GLU A 651 -49.61 -79.31 -7.91
CA GLU A 651 -48.19 -79.51 -7.58
C GLU A 651 -47.25 -78.88 -8.61
N ARG A 652 -47.59 -78.96 -9.89
CA ARG A 652 -46.80 -78.38 -10.98
C ARG A 652 -46.80 -76.86 -10.90
N THR A 653 -47.98 -76.25 -10.78
CA THR A 653 -48.12 -74.79 -10.65
C THR A 653 -47.48 -74.26 -9.37
N GLN A 654 -47.52 -75.01 -8.25
CA GLN A 654 -46.74 -74.68 -7.05
C GLN A 654 -45.23 -74.71 -7.30
N LYS A 655 -44.70 -75.69 -8.04
CA LYS A 655 -43.26 -75.75 -8.38
C LYS A 655 -42.84 -74.60 -9.31
N ASP A 656 -43.67 -74.24 -10.28
CA ASP A 656 -43.43 -73.10 -11.16
C ASP A 656 -43.52 -71.75 -10.39
N GLN A 657 -44.44 -71.61 -9.43
CA GLN A 657 -44.50 -70.47 -8.52
C GLN A 657 -43.23 -70.39 -7.63
N GLN A 658 -42.84 -71.51 -7.00
CA GLN A 658 -41.62 -71.58 -6.18
C GLN A 658 -40.36 -71.21 -6.98
N ARG A 659 -40.31 -71.56 -8.28
CA ARG A 659 -39.23 -71.14 -9.19
C ARG A 659 -39.25 -69.62 -9.39
N LEU A 660 -40.41 -69.01 -9.65
CA LEU A 660 -40.53 -67.55 -9.82
C LEU A 660 -40.19 -66.77 -8.53
N ASP A 661 -40.67 -67.21 -7.37
CA ASP A 661 -40.33 -66.60 -6.08
C ASP A 661 -38.83 -66.78 -5.77
N SER A 662 -38.24 -67.92 -6.10
CA SER A 662 -36.78 -68.13 -6.01
C SER A 662 -36.00 -67.16 -6.90
N LEU A 663 -36.47 -66.86 -8.11
CA LEU A 663 -35.81 -65.88 -8.99
C LEU A 663 -35.97 -64.44 -8.47
N LYS A 664 -37.15 -64.09 -7.97
CA LYS A 664 -37.41 -62.79 -7.33
C LYS A 664 -36.46 -62.55 -6.15
N THR A 665 -36.26 -63.55 -5.30
CA THR A 665 -35.33 -63.48 -4.15
C THR A 665 -33.86 -63.49 -4.60
N ASN A 666 -33.46 -64.42 -5.48
CA ASN A 666 -32.05 -64.59 -5.87
C ASN A 666 -31.47 -63.44 -6.71
N TYR A 667 -32.32 -62.56 -7.26
CA TYR A 667 -31.94 -61.37 -8.04
C TYR A 667 -32.53 -60.06 -7.48
N GLN A 668 -32.98 -60.05 -6.20
CA GLN A 668 -33.61 -58.88 -5.59
C GLN A 668 -32.73 -57.63 -5.67
N LEU A 669 -31.43 -57.76 -5.37
CA LEU A 669 -30.47 -56.66 -5.41
C LEU A 669 -30.30 -56.10 -6.84
N GLU A 670 -30.34 -56.94 -7.87
CA GLU A 670 -30.33 -56.50 -9.27
C GLU A 670 -31.62 -55.77 -9.65
N PHE A 671 -32.78 -56.20 -9.16
CA PHE A 671 -34.04 -55.47 -9.35
C PHE A 671 -34.06 -54.11 -8.64
N GLU A 672 -33.55 -54.04 -7.41
CA GLU A 672 -33.39 -52.79 -6.66
C GLU A 672 -32.43 -51.81 -7.35
N ARG A 673 -31.30 -52.30 -7.87
CA ARG A 673 -30.35 -51.52 -8.69
C ARG A 673 -30.97 -51.03 -10.01
N LEU A 674 -31.81 -51.85 -10.67
CA LEU A 674 -32.51 -51.44 -11.89
C LEU A 674 -33.59 -50.39 -11.61
N ALA A 675 -34.30 -50.49 -10.47
CA ALA A 675 -35.27 -49.50 -10.03
C ALA A 675 -34.61 -48.16 -9.68
N SER A 676 -33.48 -48.16 -8.96
CA SER A 676 -32.75 -46.94 -8.61
C SER A 676 -32.06 -46.28 -9.81
N ALA A 677 -31.72 -47.05 -10.86
CA ALA A 677 -31.24 -46.53 -12.14
C ALA A 677 -32.32 -45.80 -12.99
N GLY A 678 -33.53 -45.60 -12.46
CA GLY A 678 -34.60 -44.87 -13.15
C GLY A 678 -35.16 -45.60 -14.37
N ALA A 679 -35.00 -46.93 -14.44
CA ALA A 679 -35.46 -47.75 -15.56
C ALA A 679 -37.00 -47.78 -15.60
N SER A 680 -37.59 -46.83 -16.33
CA SER A 680 -39.03 -46.79 -16.58
C SER A 680 -39.47 -48.08 -17.26
N VAL A 681 -40.20 -48.92 -16.52
CA VAL A 681 -40.90 -50.08 -17.08
C VAL A 681 -42.09 -49.56 -17.87
N SER A 682 -41.82 -49.14 -19.11
CA SER A 682 -42.87 -48.97 -20.12
C SER A 682 -43.68 -50.27 -20.16
N ALA A 683 -45.01 -50.15 -20.03
CA ALA A 683 -45.92 -51.28 -19.86
C ALA A 683 -46.05 -52.12 -21.16
N ALA A 684 -44.99 -52.86 -21.48
CA ALA A 684 -44.83 -53.61 -22.70
C ALA A 684 -45.72 -54.85 -22.71
N ALA A 685 -46.92 -54.70 -23.29
CA ALA A 685 -47.89 -55.74 -23.64
C ALA A 685 -48.19 -56.76 -22.52
N ALA A 686 -49.33 -56.57 -21.85
CA ALA A 686 -49.86 -57.53 -20.88
C ALA A 686 -49.80 -58.96 -21.45
N VAL A 687 -49.18 -59.87 -20.69
CA VAL A 687 -48.95 -61.26 -21.11
C VAL A 687 -50.30 -61.91 -21.44
N PRO A 688 -50.48 -62.51 -22.62
CA PRO A 688 -51.73 -63.17 -22.97
C PRO A 688 -52.09 -64.22 -21.92
N ILE A 689 -53.32 -64.14 -21.39
CA ILE A 689 -53.81 -65.04 -20.33
C ILE A 689 -53.93 -66.51 -20.83
N THR A 690 -53.75 -66.72 -22.15
CA THR A 690 -53.83 -68.01 -22.86
C THR A 690 -52.49 -68.43 -23.50
N MET A 691 -51.34 -68.19 -22.86
CA MET A 691 -50.07 -68.79 -23.32
C MET A 691 -50.00 -70.28 -22.98
N GLU A 692 -49.38 -71.10 -23.83
CA GLU A 692 -49.10 -72.50 -23.52
C GLU A 692 -47.97 -72.62 -22.48
N ASN A 693 -48.09 -73.60 -21.57
CA ASN A 693 -47.08 -73.86 -20.53
C ASN A 693 -45.66 -74.10 -21.09
N ALA A 694 -45.53 -74.66 -22.31
CA ALA A 694 -44.26 -74.89 -22.98
C ALA A 694 -43.59 -73.60 -23.49
N GLU A 695 -44.35 -72.53 -23.74
CA GLU A 695 -43.81 -71.21 -24.08
C GLU A 695 -43.46 -70.41 -22.82
N LEU A 696 -44.29 -70.49 -21.79
CA LEU A 696 -44.04 -69.86 -20.49
C LEU A 696 -42.71 -70.32 -19.89
N VAL A 697 -42.42 -71.63 -19.87
CA VAL A 697 -41.13 -72.18 -19.39
C VAL A 697 -39.94 -71.60 -20.16
N LYS A 698 -40.00 -71.57 -21.50
CA LYS A 698 -38.92 -70.98 -22.34
C LYS A 698 -38.70 -69.49 -22.05
N ARG A 699 -39.77 -68.76 -21.70
CA ARG A 699 -39.70 -67.33 -21.37
C ARG A 699 -39.11 -67.09 -19.98
N VAL A 700 -39.42 -67.95 -19.00
CA VAL A 700 -38.74 -67.97 -17.69
C VAL A 700 -37.24 -68.30 -17.86
N GLU A 701 -36.89 -69.34 -18.62
CA GLU A 701 -35.48 -69.65 -18.95
C GLU A 701 -34.77 -68.54 -19.72
N GLY A 702 -35.50 -67.71 -20.47
CA GLY A 702 -35.01 -66.50 -21.10
C GLY A 702 -34.67 -65.40 -20.08
N LEU A 703 -35.58 -65.16 -19.13
CA LEU A 703 -35.38 -64.23 -18.02
C LEU A 703 -34.24 -64.66 -17.10
N GLU A 704 -34.14 -65.95 -16.76
CA GLU A 704 -33.04 -66.51 -15.96
C GLU A 704 -31.66 -66.23 -16.57
N ARG A 705 -31.50 -66.50 -17.88
CA ARG A 705 -30.26 -66.20 -18.61
C ARG A 705 -30.00 -64.70 -18.73
N GLY A 706 -31.04 -63.89 -18.89
CA GLY A 706 -30.95 -62.43 -18.88
C GLY A 706 -30.44 -61.89 -17.54
N LEU A 707 -31.07 -62.30 -16.43
CA LEU A 707 -30.71 -61.90 -15.06
C LEU A 707 -29.31 -62.38 -14.67
N ALA A 708 -28.93 -63.61 -15.02
CA ALA A 708 -27.55 -64.09 -14.86
C ALA A 708 -26.53 -63.23 -15.66
N GLY A 709 -26.92 -62.80 -16.88
CA GLY A 709 -26.12 -61.88 -17.70
C GLY A 709 -26.02 -60.46 -17.13
N VAL A 710 -27.05 -59.97 -16.43
CA VAL A 710 -27.00 -58.69 -15.71
C VAL A 710 -26.15 -58.80 -14.45
N ARG A 711 -26.38 -59.83 -13.62
CA ARG A 711 -25.61 -60.11 -12.40
C ARG A 711 -24.11 -60.26 -12.65
N THR A 712 -23.72 -60.97 -13.71
CA THR A 712 -22.30 -61.12 -14.09
C THR A 712 -21.68 -59.80 -14.56
N LYS A 713 -22.42 -58.93 -15.25
CA LYS A 713 -21.97 -57.57 -15.60
C LYS A 713 -21.85 -56.66 -14.38
N HIS A 714 -22.86 -56.66 -13.50
CA HIS A 714 -22.82 -55.92 -12.23
C HIS A 714 -21.62 -56.35 -11.38
N ALA A 715 -21.38 -57.65 -11.22
CA ALA A 715 -20.23 -58.18 -10.49
C ALA A 715 -18.88 -57.83 -11.15
N ALA A 716 -18.82 -57.64 -12.47
CA ALA A 716 -17.62 -57.15 -13.15
C ALA A 716 -17.38 -55.65 -12.91
N LEU A 717 -18.44 -54.83 -12.90
CA LEU A 717 -18.37 -53.39 -12.60
C LEU A 717 -18.04 -53.14 -11.11
N ASP A 718 -18.67 -53.86 -10.19
CA ASP A 718 -18.36 -53.81 -8.75
C ASP A 718 -16.87 -54.11 -8.50
N ARG A 719 -16.30 -55.13 -9.18
CA ARG A 719 -14.86 -55.43 -9.14
C ARG A 719 -14.00 -54.33 -9.74
N GLN A 720 -14.35 -53.79 -10.91
CA GLN A 720 -13.60 -52.68 -11.51
C GLN A 720 -13.54 -51.46 -10.59
N ARG A 721 -14.65 -51.10 -9.93
CA ARG A 721 -14.67 -50.02 -8.93
C ARG A 721 -13.78 -50.34 -7.71
N GLU A 722 -13.84 -51.57 -7.20
CA GLU A 722 -12.92 -51.99 -6.13
C GLU A 722 -11.45 -51.90 -6.55
N ASP A 723 -11.11 -52.31 -7.77
CA ASP A 723 -9.73 -52.33 -8.27
C ASP A 723 -9.21 -50.91 -8.53
N PHE A 724 -10.02 -50.02 -9.12
CA PHE A 724 -9.67 -48.59 -9.19
C PHE A 724 -9.49 -47.95 -7.80
N ALA A 725 -10.32 -48.31 -6.82
CA ALA A 725 -10.16 -47.83 -5.44
C ALA A 725 -8.87 -48.37 -4.79
N LYS A 726 -8.50 -49.63 -5.05
CA LYS A 726 -7.21 -50.22 -4.62
C LYS A 726 -6.03 -49.48 -5.25
N ASP A 727 -6.08 -49.20 -6.55
CA ASP A 727 -5.01 -48.49 -7.28
C ASP A 727 -4.83 -47.05 -6.77
N VAL A 728 -5.92 -46.31 -6.57
CA VAL A 728 -5.90 -44.95 -5.99
C VAL A 728 -5.36 -44.98 -4.55
N ALA A 729 -5.79 -45.94 -3.73
CA ALA A 729 -5.32 -46.09 -2.36
C ALA A 729 -3.86 -46.62 -2.26
N ALA A 730 -3.36 -47.32 -3.28
CA ALA A 730 -1.96 -47.73 -3.40
C ALA A 730 -1.08 -46.55 -3.84
N TRP A 731 -1.51 -45.78 -4.83
CA TRP A 731 -0.89 -44.50 -5.21
C TRP A 731 -0.81 -43.54 -4.01
N ALA A 732 -1.88 -43.45 -3.22
CA ALA A 732 -1.96 -42.57 -2.06
C ALA A 732 -0.94 -42.90 -0.95
N ARG A 733 -0.56 -44.19 -0.83
CA ARG A 733 0.42 -44.72 0.13
C ARG A 733 1.88 -44.63 -0.35
N LEU A 734 2.17 -44.08 -1.53
CA LEU A 734 3.54 -43.93 -2.04
C LEU A 734 4.39 -43.02 -1.13
N GLU A 735 5.57 -43.52 -0.72
CA GLU A 735 6.47 -42.88 0.27
C GLU A 735 6.81 -41.41 -0.04
N ARG A 736 6.87 -41.03 -1.33
CA ARG A 736 7.07 -39.64 -1.78
C ARG A 736 6.10 -38.64 -1.14
N PHE A 737 4.88 -39.07 -0.83
CA PHE A 737 3.85 -38.25 -0.22
C PHE A 737 4.00 -38.12 1.30
N GLY A 738 4.59 -39.11 1.97
CA GLY A 738 4.87 -39.07 3.41
C GLY A 738 5.90 -38.00 3.84
N LYS A 739 6.63 -37.43 2.87
CA LYS A 739 7.56 -36.30 3.09
C LYS A 739 6.86 -34.93 3.10
N LEU A 740 5.58 -34.86 2.72
CA LEU A 740 4.79 -33.62 2.65
C LEU A 740 3.88 -33.49 3.88
N ARG A 741 4.02 -32.39 4.63
CA ARG A 741 3.28 -32.18 5.90
C ARG A 741 1.75 -32.15 5.75
N SER A 742 1.22 -31.69 4.61
CA SER A 742 -0.21 -31.71 4.28
C SER A 742 -0.47 -32.33 2.89
N SER A 743 -0.06 -33.59 2.70
CA SER A 743 -0.36 -34.32 1.45
C SER A 743 -1.86 -34.58 1.28
N ILE A 744 -2.42 -34.16 0.14
CA ILE A 744 -3.80 -34.49 -0.23
C ILE A 744 -4.01 -36.00 -0.41
N SER A 745 -2.94 -36.78 -0.60
CA SER A 745 -3.02 -38.24 -0.75
C SER A 745 -3.68 -38.93 0.44
N PHE A 746 -3.50 -38.42 1.67
CA PHE A 746 -4.09 -39.01 2.88
C PHE A 746 -5.63 -39.12 2.81
N ARG A 747 -6.32 -38.23 2.09
CA ARG A 747 -7.78 -38.27 1.88
C ARG A 747 -8.26 -39.51 1.11
N PHE A 748 -7.36 -40.18 0.40
CA PHE A 748 -7.66 -41.31 -0.49
C PHE A 748 -7.18 -42.65 0.06
N VAL A 749 -6.53 -42.68 1.23
CA VAL A 749 -5.91 -43.89 1.79
C VAL A 749 -6.95 -44.90 2.31
N ASP A 750 -7.98 -44.41 3.01
CA ASP A 750 -8.97 -45.25 3.73
C ASP A 750 -10.42 -45.02 3.24
N ARG A 751 -10.59 -44.44 2.05
CA ARG A 751 -11.91 -44.14 1.45
C ARG A 751 -12.51 -45.39 0.79
N SER A 752 -13.78 -45.67 1.05
CA SER A 752 -14.46 -46.84 0.48
C SER A 752 -14.69 -46.70 -1.04
N PRO A 753 -14.79 -47.79 -1.82
CA PRO A 753 -14.96 -47.72 -3.28
C PRO A 753 -16.22 -46.94 -3.71
N ALA A 754 -17.33 -47.09 -2.98
CA ALA A 754 -18.56 -46.35 -3.24
C ALA A 754 -18.43 -44.85 -2.88
N ALA A 755 -17.70 -44.50 -1.82
CA ALA A 755 -17.43 -43.12 -1.45
C ALA A 755 -16.41 -42.44 -2.39
N MET A 756 -15.60 -43.22 -3.11
CA MET A 756 -14.76 -42.76 -4.21
C MET A 756 -15.61 -42.46 -5.45
N GLU A 757 -16.42 -43.44 -5.89
CA GLU A 757 -17.34 -43.35 -7.04
C GLU A 757 -18.28 -42.13 -6.92
N ALA A 758 -18.94 -41.97 -5.78
CA ALA A 758 -19.93 -40.91 -5.56
C ALA A 758 -19.35 -39.47 -5.51
N ASN A 759 -18.03 -39.30 -5.47
CA ASN A 759 -17.37 -37.98 -5.38
C ASN A 759 -16.34 -37.73 -6.49
N ALA A 760 -16.12 -38.69 -7.39
CA ALA A 760 -15.00 -38.66 -8.34
C ALA A 760 -14.93 -37.38 -9.17
N GLU A 761 -16.07 -36.88 -9.67
CA GLU A 761 -16.11 -35.64 -10.47
C GLU A 761 -15.74 -34.39 -9.64
N PHE A 762 -16.20 -34.29 -8.39
CA PHE A 762 -15.82 -33.20 -7.49
C PHE A 762 -14.33 -33.25 -7.13
N ASP A 763 -13.82 -34.44 -6.81
CA ASP A 763 -12.41 -34.63 -6.45
C ASP A 763 -11.48 -34.37 -7.65
N ILE A 764 -11.88 -34.73 -8.87
CA ILE A 764 -11.15 -34.39 -10.12
C ILE A 764 -11.10 -32.87 -10.31
N GLN A 765 -12.23 -32.17 -10.24
CA GLN A 765 -12.28 -30.70 -10.41
C GLN A 765 -11.38 -29.99 -9.38
N GLN A 766 -11.42 -30.42 -8.12
CA GLN A 766 -10.56 -29.86 -7.06
C GLN A 766 -9.07 -30.21 -7.23
N LEU A 767 -8.75 -31.37 -7.80
CA LEU A 767 -7.38 -31.74 -8.15
C LEU A 767 -6.86 -30.91 -9.32
N ASP A 768 -7.66 -30.69 -10.38
CA ASP A 768 -7.26 -29.89 -11.55
C ASP A 768 -7.06 -28.41 -11.17
N GLU A 769 -7.97 -27.81 -10.39
CA GLU A 769 -7.79 -26.46 -9.84
C GLU A 769 -6.49 -26.35 -9.02
N ARG A 770 -6.20 -27.34 -8.17
CA ARG A 770 -5.01 -27.36 -7.33
C ARG A 770 -3.73 -27.63 -8.12
N ILE A 771 -3.78 -28.44 -9.18
CA ILE A 771 -2.68 -28.66 -10.13
C ILE A 771 -2.38 -27.35 -10.86
N PHE A 772 -3.40 -26.63 -11.34
CA PHE A 772 -3.24 -25.33 -11.98
C PHE A 772 -2.60 -24.31 -11.02
N GLN A 773 -3.10 -24.19 -9.79
CA GLN A 773 -2.53 -23.29 -8.78
C GLN A 773 -1.09 -23.65 -8.40
N ILE A 774 -0.77 -24.94 -8.22
CA ILE A 774 0.60 -25.38 -7.90
C ILE A 774 1.54 -25.13 -9.09
N THR A 775 1.08 -25.39 -10.33
CA THR A 775 1.86 -25.11 -11.54
C THR A 775 2.15 -23.62 -11.70
N ALA A 776 1.16 -22.75 -11.45
CA ALA A 776 1.34 -21.31 -11.46
C ALA A 776 2.34 -20.85 -10.38
N LYS A 777 2.24 -21.38 -9.15
CA LYS A 777 3.17 -21.08 -8.06
C LYS A 777 4.60 -21.60 -8.30
N LEU A 778 4.76 -22.73 -8.99
CA LEU A 778 6.06 -23.22 -9.43
C LEU A 778 6.67 -22.29 -10.49
N GLN A 779 5.90 -21.90 -11.51
CA GLN A 779 6.36 -20.91 -12.51
C GLN A 779 6.67 -19.53 -11.90
N GLU A 780 5.99 -19.15 -10.82
CA GLU A 780 6.29 -17.95 -10.04
C GLU A 780 7.59 -18.11 -9.24
N ALA A 781 7.78 -19.26 -8.58
CA ALA A 781 9.02 -19.59 -7.87
C ALA A 781 10.23 -19.65 -8.83
N ASP A 782 10.07 -20.19 -10.04
CA ASP A 782 11.11 -20.21 -11.07
C ASP A 782 11.47 -18.80 -11.55
N LYS A 783 10.49 -17.90 -11.70
CA LYS A 783 10.74 -16.47 -12.00
C LYS A 783 11.49 -15.79 -10.85
N HIS A 784 11.08 -16.02 -9.60
CA HIS A 784 11.77 -15.48 -8.43
C HIS A 784 13.19 -16.03 -8.29
N ARG A 785 13.40 -17.33 -8.56
CA ARG A 785 14.71 -17.97 -8.68
C ARG A 785 15.58 -17.26 -9.70
N GLU A 786 15.11 -17.08 -10.94
CA GLU A 786 15.88 -16.38 -11.99
C GLU A 786 16.20 -14.92 -11.62
N ILE A 787 15.28 -14.20 -10.98
CA ILE A 787 15.52 -12.84 -10.46
C ILE A 787 16.63 -12.85 -9.40
N VAL A 788 16.63 -13.81 -8.46
CA VAL A 788 17.67 -13.94 -7.43
C VAL A 788 19.00 -14.38 -8.03
N VAL A 789 19.00 -15.31 -8.99
CA VAL A 789 20.20 -15.70 -9.77
C VAL A 789 20.79 -14.50 -10.49
N GLN A 790 19.95 -13.69 -11.16
CA GLN A 790 20.40 -12.49 -11.89
C GLN A 790 20.95 -11.42 -10.93
N ALA A 791 20.27 -11.14 -9.82
CA ALA A 791 20.71 -10.15 -8.83
C ALA A 791 22.01 -10.58 -8.14
N LEU A 792 22.12 -11.85 -7.73
CA LEU A 792 23.31 -12.40 -7.10
C LEU A 792 24.47 -12.52 -8.10
N ALA A 793 24.21 -12.80 -9.37
CA ALA A 793 25.22 -12.74 -10.44
C ALA A 793 25.75 -11.31 -10.65
N GLY A 794 24.88 -10.29 -10.61
CA GLY A 794 25.29 -8.89 -10.62
C GLY A 794 26.21 -8.55 -9.44
N ALA A 795 25.79 -8.90 -8.22
CA ALA A 795 26.60 -8.66 -7.01
C ALA A 795 27.93 -9.45 -6.99
N VAL A 796 27.96 -10.66 -7.54
CA VAL A 796 29.19 -11.46 -7.69
C VAL A 796 30.12 -10.84 -8.74
N ASP A 797 29.61 -10.38 -9.88
CA ASP A 797 30.41 -9.72 -10.91
C ASP A 797 30.96 -8.37 -10.42
N GLU A 798 30.16 -7.56 -9.71
CA GLU A 798 30.63 -6.35 -9.03
C GLU A 798 31.73 -6.65 -7.98
N ALA A 799 31.58 -7.71 -7.19
CA ALA A 799 32.59 -8.11 -6.21
C ALA A 799 33.89 -8.62 -6.86
N LEU A 800 33.79 -9.37 -7.97
CA LEU A 800 34.95 -9.79 -8.77
C LEU A 800 35.65 -8.57 -9.41
N GLU A 801 34.88 -7.62 -9.95
CA GLU A 801 35.40 -6.34 -10.42
C GLU A 801 36.12 -5.56 -9.31
N LEU A 802 35.56 -5.53 -8.10
CA LEU A 802 36.11 -4.84 -6.94
C LEU A 802 37.47 -5.44 -6.52
N LEU A 803 37.59 -6.76 -6.49
CA LEU A 803 38.86 -7.46 -6.25
C LEU A 803 39.91 -7.16 -7.34
N GLY A 804 39.47 -7.07 -8.60
CA GLY A 804 40.29 -6.59 -9.72
C GLY A 804 40.65 -5.10 -9.58
N ARG A 805 39.73 -4.26 -9.09
CA ARG A 805 39.89 -2.82 -8.88
C ARG A 805 40.94 -2.55 -7.80
N VAL A 806 40.90 -3.26 -6.67
CA VAL A 806 41.95 -3.26 -5.63
C VAL A 806 43.32 -3.54 -6.24
N SER A 807 43.47 -4.65 -6.97
CA SER A 807 44.74 -5.01 -7.61
C SER A 807 45.22 -3.95 -8.62
N ARG A 808 44.31 -3.35 -9.40
CA ARG A 808 44.63 -2.26 -10.35
C ARG A 808 45.04 -0.95 -9.64
N MET A 809 44.55 -0.70 -8.42
CA MET A 809 44.83 0.50 -7.63
C MET A 809 46.07 0.39 -6.74
N SER A 810 46.44 -0.81 -6.28
CA SER A 810 47.66 -1.07 -5.47
C SER A 810 48.95 -1.04 -6.31
N LYS A 811 49.20 0.01 -7.10
CA LYS A 811 50.46 0.21 -7.83
C LYS A 811 51.47 1.03 -7.01
N LEU A 812 52.76 0.74 -7.16
CA LEU A 812 53.84 1.58 -6.62
C LEU A 812 54.04 2.86 -7.47
N PRO A 813 54.21 4.04 -6.84
CA PRO A 813 54.54 5.30 -7.52
C PRO A 813 55.90 5.27 -8.23
N GLU A 814 56.08 6.18 -9.20
CA GLU A 814 57.29 6.34 -10.02
C GLU A 814 58.56 6.68 -9.22
N ARG A 815 58.39 7.25 -8.02
CA ARG A 815 59.49 7.64 -7.11
C ARG A 815 60.08 6.47 -6.31
N LEU A 816 59.47 5.29 -6.34
CA LEU A 816 59.93 4.11 -5.60
C LEU A 816 60.60 3.09 -6.54
N PRO A 817 61.59 2.31 -6.06
CA PRO A 817 62.09 1.17 -6.82
C PRO A 817 60.96 0.21 -7.17
N GLN A 818 61.04 -0.42 -8.35
CA GLN A 818 60.00 -1.30 -8.88
C GLN A 818 58.65 -0.59 -9.15
N ALA A 819 58.69 0.71 -9.48
CA ALA A 819 57.55 1.53 -9.91
C ALA A 819 56.57 0.83 -10.87
N GLY A 820 55.28 1.14 -10.72
CA GLY A 820 54.19 0.58 -11.53
C GLY A 820 53.80 -0.87 -11.16
N GLN A 821 54.65 -1.62 -10.44
CA GLN A 821 54.30 -2.96 -9.96
C GLN A 821 53.11 -2.93 -9.00
N GLN A 822 52.27 -3.97 -9.10
CA GLN A 822 51.18 -4.21 -8.16
C GLN A 822 51.73 -4.78 -6.84
N PHE A 823 51.59 -4.05 -5.74
CA PHE A 823 52.02 -4.51 -4.41
C PHE A 823 50.99 -5.43 -3.73
N VAL A 824 49.72 -5.36 -4.15
CA VAL A 824 48.71 -6.40 -3.90
C VAL A 824 48.25 -6.96 -5.24
N LYS A 825 48.25 -8.29 -5.39
CA LYS A 825 47.67 -8.98 -6.54
C LYS A 825 46.68 -10.02 -6.06
N ILE A 826 45.41 -9.83 -6.40
CA ILE A 826 44.33 -10.79 -6.17
C ILE A 826 44.08 -11.53 -7.48
N GLU A 827 44.17 -12.85 -7.45
CA GLU A 827 43.93 -13.74 -8.59
C GLU A 827 42.78 -14.69 -8.25
N THR A 828 41.83 -14.86 -9.17
CA THR A 828 40.70 -15.79 -9.03
C THR A 828 40.78 -16.90 -10.09
N LYS A 829 39.94 -17.93 -9.95
CA LYS A 829 39.65 -18.93 -11.00
C LYS A 829 38.16 -18.90 -11.36
N ALA A 830 37.58 -17.70 -11.43
CA ALA A 830 36.27 -17.51 -12.04
C ALA A 830 36.35 -17.83 -13.54
N SER A 831 35.24 -18.30 -14.13
CA SER A 831 35.14 -18.37 -15.59
C SER A 831 34.81 -16.99 -16.14
N ASP A 832 35.48 -16.59 -17.22
CA ASP A 832 35.16 -15.35 -17.94
C ASP A 832 33.77 -15.41 -18.60
N ASN A 833 33.26 -16.61 -18.87
CA ASN A 833 31.91 -16.84 -19.41
C ASN A 833 30.82 -16.52 -18.36
N PRO A 834 29.96 -15.50 -18.58
CA PRO A 834 28.90 -15.15 -17.63
C PRO A 834 27.82 -16.23 -17.49
N VAL A 835 27.63 -17.08 -18.49
CA VAL A 835 26.63 -18.17 -18.44
C VAL A 835 27.05 -19.24 -17.44
N GLU A 836 28.34 -19.63 -17.44
CA GLU A 836 28.91 -20.56 -16.45
C GLU A 836 28.87 -19.98 -15.03
N ARG A 837 29.10 -18.67 -14.87
CA ARG A 837 28.97 -18.01 -13.56
C ARG A 837 27.53 -18.05 -13.05
N ARG A 838 26.54 -17.76 -13.90
CA ARG A 838 25.11 -17.87 -13.55
C ARG A 838 24.70 -19.31 -13.21
N ALA A 839 25.15 -20.31 -13.98
CA ALA A 839 24.86 -21.72 -13.70
C ALA A 839 25.35 -22.13 -12.30
N HIS A 840 26.60 -21.81 -11.94
CA HIS A 840 27.14 -22.08 -10.61
C HIS A 840 26.50 -21.26 -9.47
N ILE A 841 25.84 -20.15 -9.78
CA ILE A 841 25.03 -19.39 -8.81
C ILE A 841 23.65 -20.03 -8.63
N GLY A 842 23.04 -20.54 -9.70
CA GLY A 842 21.82 -21.35 -9.64
C GLY A 842 22.00 -22.62 -8.81
N GLU A 843 23.05 -23.40 -9.11
CA GLU A 843 23.47 -24.56 -8.29
C GLU A 843 23.60 -24.20 -6.80
N PHE A 844 24.26 -23.08 -6.50
CA PHE A 844 24.49 -22.63 -5.12
C PHE A 844 23.21 -22.16 -4.42
N ILE A 845 22.30 -21.49 -5.13
CA ILE A 845 20.99 -21.10 -4.56
C ILE A 845 20.18 -22.35 -4.22
N ASP A 846 20.17 -23.37 -5.08
CA ASP A 846 19.52 -24.65 -4.80
C ASP A 846 20.15 -25.34 -3.57
N GLU A 847 21.48 -25.43 -3.52
CA GLU A 847 22.22 -25.95 -2.36
C GLU A 847 21.81 -25.23 -1.05
N GLN A 848 21.68 -23.90 -1.04
CA GLN A 848 21.26 -23.15 0.17
C GLN A 848 19.77 -23.31 0.49
N LEU A 849 18.89 -23.42 -0.51
CA LEU A 849 17.46 -23.64 -0.31
C LEU A 849 17.15 -25.04 0.25
N GLU A 850 17.85 -26.08 -0.21
CA GLU A 850 17.74 -27.44 0.35
C GLU A 850 18.15 -27.52 1.82
N HIS A 851 19.14 -26.72 2.23
CA HIS A 851 19.65 -26.69 3.61
C HIS A 851 18.87 -25.71 4.52
N GLY A 852 18.07 -24.80 3.95
CA GLY A 852 17.28 -23.82 4.69
C GLY A 852 18.06 -22.65 5.31
N GLU A 853 19.39 -22.59 5.14
CA GLU A 853 20.27 -21.59 5.76
C GLU A 853 20.49 -20.34 4.89
N VAL A 854 19.42 -19.58 4.65
CA VAL A 854 19.53 -18.25 3.99
C VAL A 854 20.08 -17.22 5.00
N GLY A 855 21.41 -17.14 5.07
CA GLY A 855 22.13 -16.19 5.93
C GLY A 855 22.07 -14.73 5.47
N ASP A 856 22.79 -13.84 6.16
CA ASP A 856 22.85 -12.41 5.85
C ASP A 856 23.31 -12.16 4.39
N GLY A 857 22.79 -11.10 3.75
CA GLY A 857 23.01 -10.81 2.33
C GLY A 857 24.49 -10.64 1.98
N LEU A 858 25.29 -10.05 2.88
CA LEU A 858 26.75 -9.94 2.67
C LEU A 858 27.45 -11.31 2.80
N GLU A 859 26.96 -12.20 3.66
CA GLU A 859 27.49 -13.55 3.79
C GLU A 859 27.12 -14.41 2.58
N LEU A 860 25.89 -14.29 2.08
CA LEU A 860 25.40 -14.96 0.86
C LEU A 860 26.24 -14.55 -0.36
N ILE A 861 26.50 -13.25 -0.54
CA ILE A 861 27.40 -12.74 -1.59
C ILE A 861 28.82 -13.30 -1.40
N GLN A 862 29.36 -13.32 -0.18
CA GLN A 862 30.69 -13.90 0.06
C GLN A 862 30.76 -15.41 -0.24
N LYS A 863 29.72 -16.18 0.10
CA LYS A 863 29.60 -17.61 -0.24
C LYS A 863 29.54 -17.81 -1.76
N ALA A 864 28.68 -17.06 -2.46
CA ALA A 864 28.55 -17.10 -3.92
C ALA A 864 29.86 -16.70 -4.65
N VAL A 865 30.50 -15.61 -4.23
CA VAL A 865 31.81 -15.18 -4.77
C VAL A 865 32.87 -16.27 -4.56
N ARG A 866 32.88 -16.99 -3.43
CA ARG A 866 33.81 -18.12 -3.22
C ARG A 866 33.51 -19.30 -4.15
N ARG A 867 32.24 -19.70 -4.31
CA ARG A 867 31.79 -20.77 -5.23
C ARG A 867 32.20 -20.45 -6.67
N VAL A 868 31.93 -19.24 -7.14
CA VAL A 868 32.22 -18.79 -8.52
C VAL A 868 33.71 -18.55 -8.74
N ALA A 869 34.42 -17.90 -7.82
CA ALA A 869 35.86 -17.65 -7.96
C ALA A 869 36.72 -18.92 -7.81
N ARG A 870 36.15 -20.00 -7.26
CA ARG A 870 36.73 -21.35 -6.97
C ARG A 870 37.97 -21.34 -6.05
N ARG A 871 39.00 -20.55 -6.38
CA ARG A 871 40.19 -20.30 -5.56
C ARG A 871 40.61 -18.83 -5.68
N ILE A 872 40.38 -18.05 -4.62
CA ILE A 872 40.91 -16.70 -4.48
C ILE A 872 42.33 -16.80 -3.92
N THR A 873 43.32 -16.25 -4.62
CA THR A 873 44.73 -16.25 -4.23
C THR A 873 45.20 -14.81 -4.07
N VAL A 874 45.50 -14.39 -2.85
CA VAL A 874 46.03 -13.05 -2.56
C VAL A 874 47.55 -13.15 -2.38
N ARG A 875 48.29 -12.48 -3.26
CA ARG A 875 49.76 -12.39 -3.22
C ARG A 875 50.20 -10.94 -3.04
N VAL A 876 51.23 -10.75 -2.23
CA VAL A 876 51.67 -9.45 -1.74
C VAL A 876 53.16 -9.27 -2.02
N LEU A 877 53.55 -8.13 -2.58
CA LEU A 877 54.96 -7.81 -2.85
C LEU A 877 55.71 -7.55 -1.54
N HIS A 878 56.95 -8.03 -1.44
CA HIS A 878 57.78 -7.75 -0.27
C HIS A 878 58.06 -6.23 -0.12
N PRO A 879 57.90 -5.62 1.07
CA PRO A 879 58.04 -4.16 1.23
C PRO A 879 59.49 -3.66 1.24
N ASP A 880 60.49 -4.53 1.33
CA ASP A 880 61.87 -4.13 1.00
C ASP A 880 62.11 -4.23 -0.52
N LEU A 881 61.98 -3.08 -1.18
CA LEU A 881 62.05 -2.93 -2.64
C LEU A 881 63.47 -3.05 -3.22
N HIS A 882 64.50 -3.18 -2.39
CA HIS A 882 65.90 -3.36 -2.83
C HIS A 882 66.28 -4.83 -3.03
N HIS A 883 65.50 -5.75 -2.43
CA HIS A 883 65.64 -7.18 -2.65
C HIS A 883 64.79 -7.63 -3.86
N LYS A 884 64.95 -8.91 -4.26
CA LYS A 884 64.25 -9.50 -5.42
C LYS A 884 62.73 -9.26 -5.36
N THR A 885 62.10 -9.11 -6.53
CA THR A 885 60.64 -8.96 -6.72
C THR A 885 59.85 -10.22 -6.33
N GLU A 886 59.91 -10.61 -5.07
CA GLU A 886 59.19 -11.76 -4.52
C GLU A 886 57.77 -11.37 -4.10
N ARG A 887 56.80 -12.18 -4.54
CA ARG A 887 55.38 -12.04 -4.17
C ARG A 887 54.96 -13.20 -3.28
N VAL A 888 54.82 -12.89 -2.00
CA VAL A 888 54.55 -13.85 -0.91
C VAL A 888 53.03 -14.04 -0.76
N SER A 889 52.60 -15.24 -0.38
CA SER A 889 51.19 -15.51 -0.08
C SER A 889 50.75 -14.73 1.16
N MET A 890 49.51 -14.24 1.20
CA MET A 890 48.99 -13.53 2.38
C MET A 890 49.04 -14.40 3.67
N SER A 891 48.97 -15.74 3.52
CA SER A 891 49.15 -16.70 4.62
C SER A 891 50.57 -16.71 5.20
N ASP A 892 51.59 -16.46 4.38
CA ASP A 892 53.01 -16.51 4.76
C ASP A 892 53.53 -15.19 5.32
N MET A 893 52.74 -14.10 5.26
CA MET A 893 53.05 -12.81 5.89
C MET A 893 53.33 -12.90 7.40
N ARG A 894 52.98 -14.01 8.07
CA ARG A 894 53.40 -14.30 9.46
C ARG A 894 54.93 -14.33 9.64
N ARG A 895 55.70 -14.59 8.56
CA ARG A 895 57.17 -14.65 8.56
C ARG A 895 57.85 -13.27 8.46
N PHE A 896 57.10 -12.22 8.09
CA PHE A 896 57.62 -10.86 7.97
C PHE A 896 57.94 -10.24 9.33
N SER A 897 58.96 -9.38 9.38
CA SER A 897 59.29 -8.58 10.56
C SER A 897 58.14 -7.65 10.97
N GLY A 898 58.18 -7.11 12.18
CA GLY A 898 57.15 -6.17 12.67
C GLY A 898 56.99 -4.97 11.73
N GLY A 899 58.10 -4.38 11.29
CA GLY A 899 58.12 -3.22 10.40
C GLY A 899 57.61 -3.52 8.99
N GLU A 900 57.94 -4.69 8.44
CA GLU A 900 57.41 -5.15 7.15
C GLU A 900 55.88 -5.35 7.20
N ARG A 901 55.37 -6.01 8.25
CA ARG A 901 53.92 -6.21 8.43
C ARG A 901 53.17 -4.91 8.61
N LEU A 902 53.68 -4.00 9.44
CA LEU A 902 53.09 -2.68 9.65
C LEU A 902 53.07 -1.84 8.37
N THR A 903 54.20 -1.80 7.65
CA THR A 903 54.30 -1.11 6.36
C THR A 903 53.25 -1.64 5.39
N MET A 904 53.14 -2.96 5.24
CA MET A 904 52.17 -3.55 4.34
C MET A 904 50.72 -3.30 4.76
N ALA A 905 50.41 -3.29 6.07
CA ALA A 905 49.10 -2.93 6.57
C ALA A 905 48.73 -1.48 6.22
N ILE A 906 49.66 -0.52 6.35
CA ILE A 906 49.45 0.89 5.99
C ILE A 906 49.16 1.03 4.48
N LEU A 907 49.89 0.31 3.62
CA LEU A 907 49.70 0.30 2.17
C LEU A 907 48.34 -0.30 1.76
N LEU A 908 47.91 -1.37 2.44
CA LEU A 908 46.58 -1.96 2.31
C LEU A 908 45.48 -0.98 2.74
N TYR A 909 45.61 -0.33 3.91
CA TYR A 909 44.65 0.68 4.37
C TYR A 909 44.56 1.87 3.42
N CYS A 910 45.68 2.39 2.90
CA CYS A 910 45.66 3.46 1.90
C CYS A 910 44.90 3.03 0.62
N THR A 911 45.06 1.78 0.18
CA THR A 911 44.30 1.22 -0.96
C THR A 911 42.80 1.19 -0.65
N LEU A 912 42.40 0.67 0.52
CA LEU A 912 41.00 0.55 0.92
C LEU A 912 40.32 1.91 1.13
N ILE A 913 41.04 2.90 1.67
CA ILE A 913 40.59 4.29 1.78
C ILE A 913 40.36 4.89 0.39
N ARG A 914 41.30 4.70 -0.55
CA ARG A 914 41.16 5.15 -1.93
C ARG A 914 40.00 4.46 -2.66
N LEU A 915 39.79 3.17 -2.42
CA LEU A 915 38.69 2.38 -2.97
C LEU A 915 37.33 2.97 -2.52
N ARG A 916 37.13 3.15 -1.21
CA ARG A 916 35.90 3.69 -0.60
C ARG A 916 35.53 5.09 -1.11
N ARG A 917 36.50 5.90 -1.54
CA ARG A 917 36.25 7.23 -2.14
C ARG A 917 35.67 7.15 -3.55
N GLY A 918 35.96 6.09 -4.31
CA GLY A 918 35.55 5.96 -5.71
C GLY A 918 34.04 5.85 -5.89
N ASP A 919 33.36 5.15 -4.98
CA ASP A 919 31.92 4.91 -5.06
C ASP A 919 31.10 6.12 -4.49
N ALA A 920 31.75 6.99 -3.70
CA ALA A 920 31.13 8.14 -3.05
C ALA A 920 31.09 9.40 -3.93
N LYS A 921 30.28 9.37 -5.01
CA LYS A 921 30.10 10.40 -6.07
C LYS A 921 29.87 11.88 -5.67
N ARG A 922 29.90 12.27 -4.38
CA ARG A 922 29.56 13.63 -3.90
C ARG A 922 30.56 14.30 -2.93
N ARG A 923 31.74 13.73 -2.65
CA ARG A 923 32.75 14.38 -1.76
C ARG A 923 34.20 14.23 -2.25
N GLY A 924 34.72 15.25 -2.94
CA GLY A 924 36.10 15.31 -3.45
C GLY A 924 37.21 15.53 -2.40
N GLY A 925 36.93 15.39 -1.10
CA GLY A 925 37.92 15.61 -0.04
C GLY A 925 39.00 14.53 0.00
N SER A 926 40.20 14.90 0.47
CA SER A 926 41.26 13.96 0.88
C SER A 926 40.83 13.15 2.11
N SER A 927 41.57 12.09 2.43
CA SER A 927 41.25 11.23 3.58
C SER A 927 42.45 11.10 4.51
N VAL A 928 42.20 11.00 5.81
CA VAL A 928 43.24 10.97 6.84
C VAL A 928 43.34 9.57 7.44
N LEU A 929 44.57 9.06 7.59
CA LEU A 929 44.88 7.84 8.33
C LEU A 929 45.79 8.19 9.50
N ILE A 930 45.24 8.09 10.72
CA ILE A 930 45.98 8.28 11.97
C ILE A 930 46.58 6.95 12.39
N LEU A 931 47.87 6.97 12.72
CA LEU A 931 48.66 5.80 13.10
C LEU A 931 49.24 6.02 14.49
N ASP A 932 48.93 5.13 15.44
CA ASP A 932 49.48 5.17 16.80
C ASP A 932 50.75 4.32 16.92
N ASN A 933 51.79 4.94 17.48
CA ASN A 933 53.17 4.48 17.64
C ASN A 933 53.80 3.65 16.48
N PRO A 934 53.59 3.97 15.18
CA PRO A 934 54.10 3.15 14.08
C PRO A 934 55.63 3.11 14.01
N ILE A 935 56.32 4.21 14.37
CA ILE A 935 57.78 4.32 14.28
C ILE A 935 58.50 3.36 15.24
N GLY A 936 57.88 3.03 16.39
CA GLY A 936 58.41 2.02 17.31
C GLY A 936 58.45 0.60 16.76
N THR A 937 57.76 0.34 15.64
CA THR A 937 57.74 -0.95 14.95
C THR A 937 58.39 -0.88 13.55
N ALA A 938 58.35 0.29 12.88
CA ALA A 938 58.91 0.52 11.55
C ALA A 938 59.77 1.80 11.49
N SER A 939 60.94 1.79 12.12
CA SER A 939 61.87 2.95 12.13
C SER A 939 62.78 3.07 10.89
N ARG A 940 62.84 2.06 10.02
CA ARG A 940 63.65 2.13 8.79
C ARG A 940 63.11 3.23 7.86
N VAL A 941 63.94 4.22 7.55
CA VAL A 941 63.62 5.35 6.66
C VAL A 941 63.00 4.89 5.34
N SER A 942 63.56 3.86 4.70
CA SER A 942 63.04 3.29 3.44
C SER A 942 61.60 2.75 3.53
N PHE A 943 61.15 2.29 4.71
CA PHE A 943 59.76 1.89 4.92
C PHE A 943 58.85 3.11 5.14
N LEU A 944 59.33 4.14 5.83
CA LEU A 944 58.58 5.39 6.03
C LEU A 944 58.38 6.13 4.70
N ASP A 945 59.41 6.19 3.84
CA ASP A 945 59.30 6.78 2.51
C ASP A 945 58.36 6.00 1.59
N MET A 946 58.39 4.66 1.65
CA MET A 946 57.41 3.82 0.94
C MET A 946 55.97 4.10 1.38
N GLN A 947 55.73 4.23 2.70
CA GLN A 947 54.42 4.58 3.25
C GLN A 947 53.97 5.98 2.78
N ARG A 948 54.86 6.98 2.88
CA ARG A 948 54.61 8.37 2.49
C ARG A 948 54.26 8.51 1.00
N GLU A 949 55.10 8.02 0.10
CA GLU A 949 54.89 8.20 -1.35
C GLU A 949 53.68 7.43 -1.86
N VAL A 950 53.40 6.23 -1.35
CA VAL A 950 52.16 5.50 -1.72
C VAL A 950 50.92 6.23 -1.17
N ALA A 951 50.93 6.69 0.08
CA ALA A 951 49.80 7.44 0.63
C ALA A 951 49.55 8.75 -0.13
N LYS A 952 50.62 9.48 -0.50
CA LYS A 952 50.58 10.68 -1.35
C LYS A 952 49.96 10.38 -2.72
N ALA A 953 50.41 9.34 -3.41
CA ALA A 953 49.85 8.90 -4.69
C ALA A 953 48.42 8.35 -4.61
N MET A 954 47.94 8.04 -3.40
CA MET A 954 46.55 7.67 -3.10
C MET A 954 45.71 8.82 -2.54
N ASN A 955 46.29 10.03 -2.40
CA ASN A 955 45.68 11.20 -1.78
C ASN A 955 45.14 10.89 -0.36
N VAL A 956 45.96 10.21 0.44
CA VAL A 956 45.73 9.89 1.86
C VAL A 956 46.78 10.62 2.71
N GLN A 957 46.32 11.47 3.62
CA GLN A 957 47.16 12.14 4.60
C GLN A 957 47.48 11.15 5.74
N LEU A 958 48.75 10.84 5.95
CA LEU A 958 49.19 10.08 7.12
C LEU A 958 49.45 11.03 8.31
N ILE A 959 49.07 10.61 9.52
CA ILE A 959 49.41 11.27 10.78
C ILE A 959 50.05 10.25 11.71
N TYR A 960 51.32 10.45 12.04
CA TYR A 960 52.12 9.56 12.87
C TYR A 960 52.16 10.08 14.32
N ALA A 961 51.38 9.49 15.22
CA ALA A 961 51.54 9.70 16.66
C ALA A 961 52.65 8.79 17.18
N THR A 962 53.65 9.30 17.90
CA THR A 962 54.78 8.49 18.37
C THR A 962 55.43 9.08 19.62
N ALA A 963 55.91 8.21 20.52
CA ALA A 963 56.75 8.57 21.66
C ALA A 963 58.24 8.30 21.41
N VAL A 964 58.60 7.70 20.26
CA VAL A 964 59.96 7.23 19.96
C VAL A 964 60.82 8.37 19.42
N LYS A 965 61.91 8.68 20.13
CA LYS A 965 62.86 9.76 19.80
C LYS A 965 63.95 9.34 18.80
N ASP A 966 63.61 8.51 17.82
CA ASP A 966 64.53 8.19 16.72
C ASP A 966 64.57 9.37 15.75
N LEU A 967 65.61 10.20 15.85
CA LEU A 967 65.76 11.42 15.06
C LEU A 967 65.93 11.14 13.56
N ASN A 968 66.43 9.95 13.17
CA ASN A 968 66.59 9.59 11.76
C ASN A 968 65.23 9.19 11.17
N ALA A 969 64.45 8.39 11.90
CA ALA A 969 63.11 8.00 11.49
C ALA A 969 62.13 9.19 11.49
N VAL A 970 62.17 10.04 12.53
CA VAL A 970 61.31 11.24 12.63
C VAL A 970 61.74 12.31 11.61
N GLY A 971 63.03 12.42 11.29
CA GLY A 971 63.55 13.34 10.28
C GLY A 971 63.09 13.05 8.84
N ALA A 972 62.52 11.87 8.57
CA ALA A 972 61.87 11.55 7.30
C ALA A 972 60.47 12.20 7.14
N LEU A 973 59.90 12.80 8.19
CA LEU A 973 58.59 13.44 8.15
C LEU A 973 58.70 14.95 7.89
N GLU A 974 57.94 15.46 6.92
CA GLU A 974 57.94 16.87 6.50
C GLU A 974 57.45 17.84 7.59
N ASN A 975 56.48 17.40 8.40
CA ASN A 975 55.86 18.19 9.48
C ASN A 975 55.97 17.43 10.80
N ILE A 976 56.66 18.02 11.79
CA ILE A 976 56.95 17.40 13.09
C ILE A 976 56.39 18.30 14.20
N ILE A 977 55.23 17.93 14.75
CA ILE A 977 54.65 18.62 15.91
C ILE A 977 55.14 17.90 17.17
N ARG A 978 56.05 18.52 17.93
CA ARG A 978 56.45 18.01 19.25
C ARG A 978 55.43 18.40 20.30
N LEU A 979 55.04 17.44 21.12
CA LEU A 979 54.05 17.59 22.17
C LEU A 979 54.69 17.27 23.53
N ARG A 980 54.51 18.16 24.51
CA ARG A 980 55.01 18.03 25.88
C ARG A 980 53.84 17.89 26.86
N ASN A 981 53.96 16.98 27.84
CA ASN A 981 52.96 16.78 28.89
C ASN A 981 53.44 17.36 30.25
N THR A 982 53.93 18.60 30.21
CA THR A 982 54.59 19.26 31.37
C THR A 982 53.64 20.12 32.20
N ARG A 983 52.45 20.43 31.70
CA ARG A 983 51.47 21.29 32.39
C ARG A 983 50.48 20.43 33.15
N VAL A 984 50.36 20.67 34.45
CA VAL A 984 49.31 20.08 35.29
C VAL A 984 48.44 21.20 35.83
N ASP A 985 47.13 21.11 35.63
CA ASP A 985 46.20 22.01 36.31
C ASP A 985 46.15 21.63 37.79
N ARG A 986 46.77 22.46 38.62
CA ARG A 986 46.84 22.29 40.08
C ARG A 986 45.46 22.28 40.77
N ARG A 987 44.39 22.72 40.11
CA ARG A 987 43.01 22.71 40.65
C ARG A 987 42.26 21.40 40.36
N THR A 988 42.59 20.70 39.27
CA THR A 988 41.88 19.46 38.87
C THR A 988 42.77 18.21 38.83
N GLY A 989 44.08 18.36 39.03
CA GLY A 989 45.07 17.28 38.90
C GLY A 989 45.28 16.80 37.46
N ARG A 990 44.62 17.43 36.47
CA ARG A 990 44.65 16.97 35.08
C ARG A 990 45.94 17.41 34.38
N HIS A 991 46.54 16.46 33.68
CA HIS A 991 47.68 16.67 32.80
C HIS A 991 47.22 17.23 31.45
N PHE A 992 47.89 18.28 30.98
CA PHE A 992 47.62 18.96 29.72
C PHE A 992 48.80 18.83 28.78
N ILE A 993 48.50 18.42 27.55
CA ILE A 993 49.46 18.31 26.46
C ILE A 993 49.53 19.67 25.75
N GLU A 994 50.73 20.23 25.63
CA GLU A 994 51.03 21.47 24.92
C GLU A 994 51.99 21.22 23.75
N VAL A 995 51.98 22.10 22.75
CA VAL A 995 53.01 22.09 21.69
C VAL A 995 54.34 22.61 22.29
N GLU A 996 55.44 21.94 21.96
CA GLU A 996 56.79 22.37 22.35
C GLU A 996 57.26 23.48 21.41
N SER A 997 57.26 24.71 21.90
CA SER A 997 57.72 25.90 21.18
C SER A 997 59.25 25.92 21.05
N ASN A 998 59.78 25.33 19.97
CA ASN A 998 61.20 25.42 19.64
C ASN A 998 61.60 26.88 19.33
N GLY A 999 62.63 27.39 19.99
CA GLY A 999 63.13 28.76 19.83
C GLY A 999 64.02 28.99 18.61
N GLN A 1000 63.76 28.31 17.49
CA GLN A 1000 64.44 28.51 16.20
C GLN A 1000 63.43 28.34 15.06
N ASP A 1001 63.51 29.24 14.07
CA ASP A 1001 62.62 29.37 12.92
C ASP A 1001 61.11 29.49 13.20
N GLU A 1002 60.67 30.75 13.42
CA GLU A 1002 59.25 31.14 13.44
C GLU A 1002 58.52 30.83 12.11
N SER A 1003 59.28 30.61 11.03
CA SER A 1003 58.78 30.29 9.68
C SER A 1003 58.01 28.96 9.56
N ARG A 1004 58.02 28.11 10.61
CA ARG A 1004 57.29 26.82 10.64
C ARG A 1004 56.36 26.62 11.83
N GLN A 1005 55.89 27.69 12.49
CA GLN A 1005 54.70 27.55 13.33
C GLN A 1005 53.46 27.28 12.46
N VAL A 1006 52.78 26.16 12.69
CA VAL A 1006 51.52 25.82 11.99
C VAL A 1006 50.38 26.66 12.60
N ALA A 1007 50.30 27.93 12.19
CA ALA A 1007 49.30 28.89 12.69
C ALA A 1007 47.85 28.47 12.40
N ALA A 1008 47.62 27.68 11.34
CA ALA A 1008 46.36 26.99 11.09
C ALA A 1008 46.58 25.70 10.28
N ALA A 1009 45.97 24.60 10.71
CA ALA A 1009 45.95 23.35 9.94
C ALA A 1009 44.84 23.39 8.87
N ARG A 1010 45.09 24.04 7.73
CA ARG A 1010 44.24 23.89 6.54
C ARG A 1010 44.55 22.56 5.84
N ILE A 1011 43.51 21.78 5.56
CA ILE A 1011 43.58 20.74 4.52
C ILE A 1011 43.58 21.48 3.18
N VAL A 1012 44.77 21.74 2.64
CA VAL A 1012 44.92 22.35 1.31
C VAL A 1012 44.73 21.26 0.26
N PHE A 1013 43.91 21.56 -0.75
CA PHE A 1013 43.72 20.70 -1.91
C PHE A 1013 44.43 21.34 -3.09
N ASP A 1014 45.58 20.78 -3.48
CA ASP A 1014 46.09 21.00 -4.84
C ASP A 1014 45.06 20.43 -5.82
N ALA A 1015 44.64 21.25 -6.79
CA ALA A 1015 43.83 20.77 -7.90
C ALA A 1015 44.61 19.70 -8.69
N ALA A 1016 43.89 18.78 -9.34
CA ALA A 1016 44.54 17.83 -10.23
C ALA A 1016 45.34 18.58 -11.31
N PRO A 1017 46.57 18.13 -11.67
CA PRO A 1017 47.35 18.78 -12.72
C PRO A 1017 46.52 18.79 -14.01
N GLY A 1018 46.36 19.98 -14.57
CA GLY A 1018 45.43 20.23 -15.67
C GLY A 1018 45.72 19.36 -16.90
N SER A 1019 44.66 18.98 -17.61
CA SER A 1019 44.74 18.45 -18.96
C SER A 1019 45.60 19.37 -19.84
N GLN A 1020 46.51 18.78 -20.61
CA GLN A 1020 47.35 19.53 -21.55
C GLN A 1020 46.48 20.35 -22.51
N VAL A 1021 46.84 21.61 -22.73
CA VAL A 1021 46.28 22.42 -23.81
C VAL A 1021 46.73 21.78 -25.13
N GLY A 1022 45.78 21.38 -25.96
CA GLY A 1022 46.05 20.85 -27.29
C GLY A 1022 46.42 21.97 -28.27
N SER A 1023 47.42 21.70 -29.09
CA SER A 1023 47.63 22.32 -30.40
C SER A 1023 46.75 21.64 -31.46
#